data_AF-A0A8I1Q944-F1
#
_entry.id   AF-A0A8I1Q944-F1
#
_cell.length_a   1.000
_cell.length_b   1.000
_cell.length_c   1.000
_cell.angle_alpha   90.00
_cell.angle_beta   90.00
_cell.angle_gamma   90.00
#
_symmetry.space_group_name_H-M   'P 1'
#
loop_
_entity.id
_entity.type
_entity.pdbx_description
1 polymer ?
#
loop_
_entity_poly.entity_id
_entity_poly.type
_entity_poly.pdbx_seq_one_letter_code
_entity_poly.pdbx_strand_id
1 'polypeptide(L)'
;MESRSKDVPQTLIDILYQNALNHPHKPALTFLDEQSETVFTNEHLILASKKFASRLLQLSEPGARAIILLQPSVDYLIAFLGCVMAGVVAVPAYPPRNSRHKIRLSAVIDDAQAQLVITTSMVARNYEFSQHLVLVDEEAIDDYIVDWEQQRLKIQATDLAFLQYTSGSTGSPKGVMVSHQNVLANSHIIHELAVKGNDNLCSWLPPFHDMGLIGTILHPLIQGMHAVLMAPSTFLKKPYLWLKAISDYQVGFSPAPNFAYDLCVETITAAEKKTLDLSSWQVALNGSEPVNAKTLYRFAECFAECGFKLESCYPAYGMAEATLMISGKKPLSETTILHVSKQALHNNFIQPELNSSLGIDLVSCGRTTAEHDIKIINPNSKTILPINEIGEIVFSGPTVTQGYWQKPEINQEIFGLTFSDSPHRYLRTGDLGFIDEHGELYVTGRLKDLMIIRGQNIYPQDVEEVIGESNSSLIKHGGAAFTIEVDGETELAIVYEIHRSTKDVDPIIASILQRCMDDLPILPARIILIKQASLPKTSSGKVQRSTTRQALLDGELKIVAQWHRGQPHHQPQTQKKIANNQLIQLLQQWLAQRLNTEADCIDPEVNFAFYGVDSSLAVQMVSYLEGILGKEINVSILWNYSTIAQLSAYLLPAGEKEMQTDHEKSQLFAEPIAIIGMSCRFPGDVKSIEEFWELLVNGDDGITEVPSSRWDPHLYAHEPINQGGFVKDIDQFDAQLFQINPLEAESMDPQHRLLLELTWEGLQNAGIDPLSLKNTNTAIFIGISSNDYSHLANNISSTHIDPYYGLGNAHSAAAGRLAYFLGTHGQTMAIDTACSSSLVALFNGCQDLQDDVTDLAIVGGVNIILDPRLSNSFAHAGMLSPKGRCQVFDADADGYVRSEGAGVIILKRLQDAQRDNDPILAVIESAVVNSDGHSNGITAPSPKAQTALVRKALSMANLAPDALDYLETHGTGTRLGDPIEFTALHEVFATNTRTTPLTIGSVKSNIGHLEAAAGLAGVIKTVLMLQHQKIAPNLHLRNINPLINLDSIPAQVATTTQNWPAQLKKFVMQG
;
A
#
# COMPACT_ATOMS: atom_id res chain seq x y z
N MET A 1 45.53 -29.71 52.54
CA MET A 1 44.29 -30.48 52.35
C MET A 1 43.38 -30.15 53.52
N GLU A 2 42.61 -29.07 53.40
CA GLU A 2 41.43 -28.82 54.22
C GLU A 2 40.45 -28.14 53.27
N SER A 3 39.25 -28.69 53.24
CA SER A 3 38.23 -28.50 52.21
C SER A 3 37.79 -27.05 52.10
N ARG A 4 38.28 -26.33 51.08
CA ARG A 4 37.46 -25.29 50.45
C ARG A 4 36.30 -26.04 49.83
N SER A 5 35.11 -25.90 50.41
CA SER A 5 33.89 -26.28 49.72
C SER A 5 33.99 -25.74 48.30
N LYS A 6 33.68 -26.58 47.31
CA LYS A 6 33.42 -26.13 45.95
C LYS A 6 32.15 -25.28 46.05
N ASP A 7 32.29 -24.03 46.47
CA ASP A 7 31.21 -23.06 46.44
C ASP A 7 30.96 -22.82 44.95
N VAL A 8 29.96 -23.54 44.44
CA VAL A 8 29.42 -23.34 43.10
C VAL A 8 29.17 -21.84 42.95
N PRO A 9 29.74 -21.16 41.94
CA PRO A 9 29.56 -19.72 41.77
C PRO A 9 28.06 -19.39 41.78
N GLN A 10 27.63 -18.62 42.78
CA GLN A 10 26.21 -18.32 42.96
C GLN A 10 25.83 -16.96 42.36
N THR A 11 26.82 -16.13 42.05
CA THR A 11 26.60 -14.79 41.50
C THR A 11 27.42 -14.55 40.23
N LEU A 12 26.93 -13.65 39.37
CA LEU A 12 27.69 -13.11 38.22
C LEU A 12 29.12 -12.73 38.62
N ILE A 13 29.28 -12.06 39.77
CA ILE A 13 30.57 -11.56 40.23
C ILE A 13 31.53 -12.69 40.59
N ASP A 14 31.04 -13.77 41.22
CA ASP A 14 31.87 -14.96 41.50
C ASP A 14 32.44 -15.57 40.22
N ILE A 15 31.62 -15.66 39.17
CA ILE A 15 32.06 -16.21 37.88
C ILE A 15 33.11 -15.33 37.24
N LEU A 16 32.89 -14.01 37.19
CA LEU A 16 33.86 -13.09 36.60
C LEU A 16 35.18 -13.09 37.37
N TYR A 17 35.13 -13.22 38.70
CA TYR A 17 36.34 -13.41 39.52
C TYR A 17 37.06 -14.71 39.21
N GLN A 18 36.33 -15.82 39.11
CA GLN A 18 36.93 -17.09 38.73
C GLN A 18 37.54 -17.03 37.34
N ASN A 19 36.90 -16.36 36.37
CA ASN A 19 37.46 -16.17 35.03
C ASN A 19 38.74 -15.33 35.05
N ALA A 20 38.81 -14.27 35.86
CA ALA A 20 40.04 -13.49 36.04
C ALA A 20 41.15 -14.25 36.77
N LEU A 21 40.81 -15.14 37.72
CA LEU A 21 41.80 -15.97 38.41
C LEU A 21 42.31 -17.12 37.54
N ASN A 22 41.42 -17.79 36.81
CA ASN A 22 41.74 -18.98 36.01
C ASN A 22 42.31 -18.61 34.64
N HIS A 23 41.88 -17.49 34.06
CA HIS A 23 42.22 -17.06 32.70
C HIS A 23 42.53 -15.54 32.63
N PRO A 24 43.48 -15.01 33.43
CA PRO A 24 43.72 -13.57 33.61
C PRO A 24 44.03 -12.82 32.30
N HIS A 25 44.78 -13.46 31.39
CA HIS A 25 45.23 -12.85 30.14
C HIS A 25 44.35 -13.19 28.92
N LYS A 26 43.32 -14.03 29.07
CA LYS A 26 42.38 -14.31 27.98
C LYS A 26 41.61 -13.02 27.66
N PRO A 27 41.50 -12.61 26.39
CA PRO A 27 40.61 -11.52 25.99
C PRO A 27 39.19 -11.81 26.44
N ALA A 28 38.65 -10.95 27.30
CA ALA A 28 37.26 -11.01 27.72
C ALA A 28 36.39 -10.14 26.81
N LEU A 29 36.91 -8.97 26.46
CA LEU A 29 36.20 -7.95 25.71
C LEU A 29 37.15 -7.27 24.72
N THR A 30 36.72 -7.12 23.47
CA THR A 30 37.27 -6.15 22.52
C THR A 30 36.20 -5.15 22.16
N PHE A 31 36.51 -3.85 22.21
CA PHE A 31 35.63 -2.79 21.72
C PHE A 31 36.22 -2.19 20.44
N LEU A 32 35.47 -2.24 19.35
CA LEU A 32 35.85 -1.75 18.03
C LEU A 32 35.26 -0.35 17.79
N ASP A 33 36.13 0.56 17.39
CA ASP A 33 35.79 1.88 16.83
C ASP A 33 36.15 1.93 15.34
N GLU A 34 35.75 2.96 14.60
CA GLU A 34 35.96 3.09 13.15
C GLU A 34 37.45 2.96 12.74
N GLN A 35 38.39 3.27 13.65
CA GLN A 35 39.83 3.29 13.36
C GLN A 35 40.71 2.60 14.42
N SER A 36 40.13 2.07 15.51
CA SER A 36 40.90 1.50 16.62
C SER A 36 40.17 0.36 17.31
N GLU A 37 40.92 -0.54 17.93
CA GLU A 37 40.39 -1.58 18.81
C GLU A 37 40.97 -1.41 20.22
N THR A 38 40.13 -1.66 21.23
CA THR A 38 40.56 -1.68 22.63
C THR A 38 40.26 -3.04 23.23
N VAL A 39 41.28 -3.72 23.75
CA VAL A 39 41.17 -5.09 24.27
C VAL A 39 41.32 -5.09 25.79
N PHE A 40 40.38 -5.72 26.47
CA PHE A 40 40.40 -5.99 27.90
C PHE A 40 40.49 -7.49 28.15
N THR A 41 41.52 -7.89 28.88
CA THR A 41 41.61 -9.24 29.44
C THR A 41 40.70 -9.37 30.66
N ASN A 42 40.42 -10.61 31.10
CA ASN A 42 39.61 -10.83 32.31
C ASN A 42 40.17 -10.08 33.54
N GLU A 43 41.49 -10.08 33.72
CA GLU A 43 42.15 -9.38 34.82
C GLU A 43 41.95 -7.86 34.76
N HIS A 44 42.23 -7.24 33.61
CA HIS A 44 42.10 -5.79 33.45
C HIS A 44 40.64 -5.32 33.60
N LEU A 45 39.69 -6.08 33.05
CA LEU A 45 38.26 -5.75 33.16
C LEU A 45 37.78 -5.79 34.61
N ILE A 46 38.16 -6.84 35.36
CA ILE A 46 37.83 -6.96 36.78
C ILE A 46 38.50 -5.86 37.61
N LEU A 47 39.78 -5.56 37.36
CA LEU A 47 40.50 -4.51 38.08
C LEU A 47 39.87 -3.13 37.87
N ALA A 48 39.54 -2.78 36.63
CA ALA A 48 38.88 -1.52 36.31
C ALA A 48 37.50 -1.43 36.97
N SER A 49 36.72 -2.52 36.93
CA SER A 49 35.39 -2.60 37.57
C SER A 49 35.48 -2.48 39.10
N LYS A 50 36.51 -3.07 39.74
CA LYS A 50 36.80 -2.93 41.17
C LYS A 50 37.11 -1.49 41.58
N LYS A 51 37.95 -0.80 40.80
CA LYS A 51 38.27 0.62 41.05
C LYS A 51 36.98 1.44 41.03
N PHE A 52 36.14 1.21 40.03
CA PHE A 52 34.85 1.89 39.93
C PHE A 52 33.90 1.53 41.09
N ALA A 53 33.80 0.25 41.46
CA ALA A 53 33.01 -0.20 42.60
C ALA A 53 33.46 0.44 43.92
N SER A 54 34.76 0.58 44.14
CA SER A 54 35.33 1.21 45.33
C SER A 54 34.91 2.68 45.46
N ARG A 55 34.87 3.40 44.34
CA ARG A 55 34.34 4.76 44.28
C ARG A 55 32.85 4.81 44.64
N LEU A 56 32.03 3.88 44.13
CA LEU A 56 30.59 3.85 44.44
C LEU A 56 30.31 3.57 45.93
N LEU A 57 31.11 2.73 46.58
CA LEU A 57 30.99 2.42 48.01
C LEU A 57 31.31 3.61 48.92
N GLN A 58 32.06 4.60 48.45
CA GLN A 58 32.28 5.85 49.19
C GLN A 58 31.10 6.82 49.09
N LEU A 59 30.24 6.64 48.08
CA LEU A 59 29.19 7.58 47.71
C LEU A 59 27.78 7.07 48.03
N SER A 60 27.63 5.76 48.25
CA SER A 60 26.34 5.12 48.47
C SER A 60 26.46 3.81 49.24
N GLU A 61 25.37 3.43 49.89
CA GLU A 61 25.25 2.13 50.57
C GLU A 61 24.80 1.03 49.61
N PRO A 62 25.12 -0.25 49.89
CA PRO A 62 24.58 -1.40 49.16
C PRO A 62 23.06 -1.36 49.08
N GLY A 63 22.51 -1.75 47.92
CA GLY A 63 21.08 -1.64 47.60
C GLY A 63 20.67 -0.26 47.06
N ALA A 64 21.57 0.73 47.01
CA ALA A 64 21.38 1.95 46.23
C ALA A 64 21.06 1.63 44.76
N ARG A 65 20.33 2.52 44.07
CA ARG A 65 20.09 2.41 42.62
C ARG A 65 20.87 3.50 41.91
N ALA A 66 21.56 3.12 40.84
CA ALA A 66 22.34 4.03 40.01
C ALA A 66 21.86 3.99 38.56
N ILE A 67 21.46 5.14 38.03
CA ILE A 67 21.25 5.28 36.58
C ILE A 67 22.61 5.25 35.90
N ILE A 68 22.77 4.37 34.92
CA ILE A 68 23.94 4.38 34.02
C ILE A 68 23.55 5.11 32.76
N LEU A 69 24.03 6.35 32.61
CA LEU A 69 23.72 7.26 31.53
C LEU A 69 24.95 7.53 30.66
N LEU A 70 25.45 6.48 30.01
CA LEU A 70 26.66 6.49 29.19
C LEU A 70 26.34 6.02 27.77
N GLN A 71 27.14 6.46 26.80
CA GLN A 71 27.10 5.87 25.46
C GLN A 71 27.76 4.48 25.48
N PRO A 72 27.39 3.56 24.58
CA PRO A 72 28.03 2.25 24.45
C PRO A 72 29.55 2.41 24.28
N SER A 73 30.29 1.90 25.25
CA SER A 73 31.74 2.08 25.41
C SER A 73 32.23 1.12 26.48
N VAL A 74 33.55 0.96 26.60
CA VAL A 74 34.14 0.20 27.71
C VAL A 74 33.74 0.78 29.07
N ASP A 75 33.69 2.11 29.18
CA ASP A 75 33.31 2.80 30.43
C ASP A 75 31.91 2.42 30.89
N TYR A 76 30.98 2.21 29.95
CA TYR A 76 29.65 1.69 30.26
C TYR A 76 29.73 0.33 30.96
N LEU A 77 30.54 -0.59 30.42
CA LEU A 77 30.66 -1.95 30.95
C LEU A 77 31.34 -1.94 32.32
N ILE A 78 32.41 -1.16 32.48
CA ILE A 78 33.11 -0.97 33.76
C ILE A 78 32.15 -0.38 34.80
N ALA A 79 31.36 0.63 34.44
CA ALA A 79 30.37 1.21 35.34
C ALA A 79 29.29 0.21 35.75
N PHE A 80 28.75 -0.55 34.80
CA PHE A 80 27.74 -1.57 35.07
C PHE A 80 28.27 -2.65 36.01
N LEU A 81 29.42 -3.25 35.69
CA LEU A 81 30.04 -4.27 36.53
C LEU A 81 30.44 -3.70 37.89
N GLY A 82 30.92 -2.46 37.94
CA GLY A 82 31.24 -1.76 39.18
C GLY A 82 30.03 -1.57 40.09
N CYS A 83 28.84 -1.21 39.54
CA CYS A 83 27.59 -1.18 40.30
C CYS A 83 27.27 -2.55 40.90
N VAL A 84 27.25 -3.58 40.06
CA VAL A 84 26.91 -4.95 40.48
C VAL A 84 27.90 -5.46 41.55
N MET A 85 29.20 -5.15 41.41
CA MET A 85 30.21 -5.47 42.43
C MET A 85 29.93 -4.74 43.74
N ALA A 86 29.64 -3.44 43.69
CA ALA A 86 29.35 -2.61 44.87
C ALA A 86 28.00 -2.92 45.52
N GLY A 87 27.24 -3.92 45.04
CA GLY A 87 25.88 -4.20 45.51
C GLY A 87 24.90 -3.06 45.21
N VAL A 88 25.27 -2.17 44.29
CA VAL A 88 24.41 -1.08 43.78
C VAL A 88 23.61 -1.65 42.61
N VAL A 89 22.30 -1.56 42.69
CA VAL A 89 21.41 -2.04 41.63
C VAL A 89 21.55 -1.13 40.42
N ALA A 90 22.17 -1.65 39.36
CA ALA A 90 22.36 -0.90 38.13
C ALA A 90 21.01 -0.64 37.44
N VAL A 91 20.84 0.54 36.87
CA VAL A 91 19.68 0.90 36.06
C VAL A 91 20.17 1.39 34.70
N PRO A 92 20.37 0.46 33.74
CA PRO A 92 20.73 0.78 32.36
C PRO A 92 19.79 1.81 31.74
N ALA A 93 20.34 2.93 31.26
CA ALA A 93 19.59 3.96 30.56
C ALA A 93 20.40 4.53 29.39
N TYR A 94 19.70 5.24 28.50
CA TYR A 94 20.33 5.89 27.35
C TYR A 94 20.31 7.41 27.49
N PRO A 95 21.41 8.13 27.20
CA PRO A 95 21.45 9.59 27.23
C PRO A 95 20.32 10.22 26.40
N PRO A 96 19.60 11.23 26.91
CA PRO A 96 18.48 11.81 26.18
C PRO A 96 18.95 12.45 24.87
N ARG A 97 18.16 12.24 23.80
CA ARG A 97 18.36 12.88 22.49
C ARG A 97 17.40 14.03 22.22
N ASN A 98 16.35 14.14 23.03
CA ASN A 98 15.27 15.12 22.90
C ASN A 98 14.55 15.27 24.25
N SER A 99 13.63 16.24 24.33
CA SER A 99 12.86 16.55 25.53
C SER A 99 12.02 15.36 26.04
N ARG A 100 11.48 14.53 25.14
CA ARG A 100 10.69 13.34 25.50
C ARG A 100 11.52 12.28 26.23
N HIS A 101 12.73 12.03 25.75
CA HIS A 101 13.68 11.13 26.43
C HIS A 101 14.11 11.68 27.79
N LYS A 102 14.18 13.01 27.95
CA LYS A 102 14.49 13.65 29.25
C LYS A 102 13.36 13.42 30.27
N ILE A 103 12.10 13.55 29.85
CA ILE A 103 10.94 13.25 30.70
C ILE A 103 10.92 11.78 31.10
N ARG A 104 11.12 10.86 30.15
CA ARG A 104 11.19 9.42 30.43
C ARG A 104 12.32 9.08 31.39
N LEU A 105 13.50 9.66 31.19
CA LEU A 105 14.65 9.46 32.07
C LEU A 105 14.33 9.91 33.50
N SER A 106 13.68 11.07 33.65
CA SER A 106 13.25 11.58 34.97
C SER A 106 12.27 10.60 35.64
N ALA A 107 11.28 10.10 34.90
CA ALA A 107 10.34 9.11 35.42
C ALA A 107 11.01 7.77 35.82
N VAL A 108 12.05 7.34 35.09
CA VAL A 108 12.85 6.15 35.44
C VAL A 108 13.68 6.41 36.70
N ILE A 109 14.31 7.59 36.82
CA ILE A 109 15.03 8.01 38.01
C ILE A 109 14.11 7.95 39.23
N ASP A 110 12.90 8.49 39.12
CA ASP A 110 11.94 8.55 40.21
C ASP A 110 11.39 7.16 40.59
N ASP A 111 10.97 6.34 39.62
CA ASP A 111 10.43 4.99 39.86
C ASP A 111 11.49 4.04 40.42
N ALA A 112 12.72 4.11 39.91
CA ALA A 112 13.85 3.35 40.47
C ALA A 112 14.30 3.89 41.84
N GLN A 113 13.83 5.08 42.21
CA GLN A 113 14.30 5.85 43.35
C GLN A 113 15.83 6.03 43.29
N ALA A 114 16.38 6.32 42.13
CA ALA A 114 17.82 6.36 41.92
C ALA A 114 18.48 7.45 42.77
N GLN A 115 19.57 7.08 43.45
CA GLN A 115 20.37 7.97 44.30
C GLN A 115 21.56 8.56 43.53
N LEU A 116 22.05 7.80 42.55
CA LEU A 116 23.23 8.13 41.76
C LEU A 116 22.86 8.22 40.27
N VAL A 117 23.56 9.12 39.57
CA VAL A 117 23.58 9.16 38.09
C VAL A 117 25.04 9.07 37.64
N ILE A 118 25.39 7.97 36.99
CA ILE A 118 26.70 7.73 36.41
C ILE A 118 26.69 8.25 34.97
N THR A 119 27.53 9.22 34.65
CA THR A 119 27.54 9.85 33.32
C THR A 119 28.89 10.48 32.99
N THR A 120 28.98 11.20 31.87
CA THR A 120 30.17 12.00 31.51
C THR A 120 29.95 13.48 31.84
N SER A 121 31.02 14.23 32.03
CA SER A 121 31.01 15.67 32.26
C SER A 121 30.27 16.40 31.13
N MET A 122 30.45 15.94 29.89
CA MET A 122 29.74 16.47 28.72
C MET A 122 28.22 16.27 28.82
N VAL A 123 27.76 15.08 29.21
CA VAL A 123 26.32 14.82 29.38
C VAL A 123 25.79 15.60 30.57
N ALA A 124 26.49 15.61 31.70
CA ALA A 124 26.08 16.33 32.92
C ALA A 124 25.88 17.84 32.69
N ARG A 125 26.69 18.50 31.84
CA ARG A 125 26.49 19.94 31.51
C ARG A 125 25.17 20.24 30.80
N ASN A 126 24.58 19.25 30.13
CA ASN A 126 23.36 19.41 29.36
C ASN A 126 22.09 19.10 30.16
N TYR A 127 22.22 18.60 31.40
CA TYR A 127 21.11 18.13 32.21
C TYR A 127 21.28 18.48 33.69
N GLU A 128 20.26 19.07 34.28
CA GLU A 128 20.20 19.27 35.72
C GLU A 128 19.73 17.97 36.39
N PHE A 129 20.55 17.43 37.30
CA PHE A 129 20.23 16.27 38.11
C PHE A 129 20.23 16.66 39.59
N SER A 130 19.23 16.18 40.34
CA SER A 130 19.20 16.32 41.81
C SER A 130 19.96 15.19 42.52
N GLN A 131 20.27 14.12 41.80
CA GLN A 131 21.01 12.95 42.28
C GLN A 131 22.51 13.25 42.38
N HIS A 132 23.24 12.44 43.14
CA HIS A 132 24.70 12.55 43.18
C HIS A 132 25.30 12.09 41.83
N LEU A 133 26.07 12.97 41.20
CA LEU A 133 26.68 12.70 39.90
C LEU A 133 28.01 11.96 40.06
N VAL A 134 28.16 10.85 39.33
CA VAL A 134 29.41 10.10 39.23
C VAL A 134 29.93 10.25 37.80
N LEU A 135 30.89 11.16 37.62
CA LEU A 135 31.47 11.45 36.31
C LEU A 135 32.60 10.47 36.00
N VAL A 136 32.46 9.71 34.90
CA VAL A 136 33.42 8.67 34.50
C VAL A 136 34.67 9.22 33.81
N ASP A 137 34.57 10.45 33.28
CA ASP A 137 35.62 11.16 32.55
C ASP A 137 36.38 12.19 33.42
N GLU A 138 35.96 12.37 34.68
CA GLU A 138 36.76 13.10 35.66
C GLU A 138 37.78 12.14 36.28
N GLU A 139 39.03 12.59 36.40
CA GLU A 139 40.04 11.91 37.20
C GLU A 139 39.52 11.79 38.63
N ALA A 140 39.22 10.56 39.07
CA ALA A 140 38.91 10.32 40.47
C ALA A 140 40.18 10.62 41.29
N ILE A 141 40.00 11.43 42.34
CA ILE A 141 40.97 11.57 43.42
C ILE A 141 41.06 10.20 44.12
N ASP A 142 42.28 9.63 44.10
CA ASP A 142 42.77 8.38 44.70
C ASP A 142 42.59 7.04 43.94
N ASP A 143 43.73 6.34 43.79
CA ASP A 143 43.90 4.92 43.43
C ASP A 143 43.35 3.95 44.50
N TYR A 144 42.45 4.43 45.36
CA TYR A 144 41.91 3.69 46.49
C TYR A 144 41.02 2.54 46.00
N ILE A 145 41.52 1.32 46.15
CA ILE A 145 40.76 0.08 45.96
C ILE A 145 40.42 -0.44 47.35
N VAL A 146 39.13 -0.61 47.62
CA VAL A 146 38.63 -1.30 48.81
C VAL A 146 39.27 -2.70 48.89
N ASP A 147 39.76 -3.11 50.06
CA ASP A 147 40.26 -4.48 50.27
C ASP A 147 39.11 -5.47 50.08
N TRP A 148 39.00 -5.96 48.86
CA TRP A 148 37.86 -6.75 48.40
C TRP A 148 37.76 -8.08 49.13
N GLU A 149 38.86 -8.69 49.56
CA GLU A 149 38.79 -9.98 50.26
C GLU A 149 38.21 -9.83 51.68
N GLN A 150 38.33 -8.65 52.29
CA GLN A 150 37.82 -8.38 53.64
C GLN A 150 36.48 -7.61 53.66
N GLN A 151 36.25 -6.77 52.65
CA GLN A 151 35.11 -5.83 52.60
C GLN A 151 34.14 -6.13 51.45
N ARG A 152 34.32 -7.25 50.72
CA ARG A 152 33.35 -7.70 49.71
C ARG A 152 31.99 -7.94 50.36
N LEU A 153 30.98 -7.31 49.79
CA LEU A 153 29.59 -7.50 50.16
C LEU A 153 29.17 -8.94 49.90
N LYS A 154 28.43 -9.52 50.85
CA LYS A 154 27.85 -10.85 50.72
C LYS A 154 26.57 -10.80 49.88
N ILE A 155 26.75 -10.65 48.57
CA ILE A 155 25.67 -10.69 47.59
C ILE A 155 25.17 -12.14 47.46
N GLN A 156 23.86 -12.34 47.57
CA GLN A 156 23.18 -13.61 47.36
C GLN A 156 22.75 -13.77 45.90
N ALA A 157 22.55 -15.02 45.45
CA ALA A 157 22.05 -15.31 44.10
C ALA A 157 20.70 -14.64 43.80
N THR A 158 19.86 -14.49 44.84
CA THR A 158 18.54 -13.85 44.76
C THR A 158 18.58 -12.33 44.82
N ASP A 159 19.73 -11.71 45.05
CA ASP A 159 19.81 -10.25 45.09
C ASP A 159 19.67 -9.67 43.67
N LEU A 160 19.14 -8.45 43.58
CA LEU A 160 19.00 -7.75 42.31
C LEU A 160 20.36 -7.35 41.76
N ALA A 161 20.64 -7.77 40.53
CA ALA A 161 21.81 -7.30 39.79
C ALA A 161 21.50 -5.96 39.11
N PHE A 162 20.32 -5.85 38.48
CA PHE A 162 19.89 -4.62 37.81
C PHE A 162 18.37 -4.55 37.64
N LEU A 163 17.89 -3.32 37.44
CA LEU A 163 16.52 -3.07 36.98
C LEU A 163 16.54 -2.82 35.47
N GLN A 164 15.97 -3.75 34.72
CA GLN A 164 15.80 -3.58 33.27
C GLN A 164 14.50 -2.84 33.02
N TYR A 165 14.58 -1.56 32.69
CA TYR A 165 13.39 -0.81 32.32
C TYR A 165 12.93 -1.18 30.91
N THR A 166 11.67 -1.60 30.80
CA THR A 166 11.04 -1.89 29.51
C THR A 166 10.20 -0.71 29.05
N SER A 167 9.93 -0.64 27.75
CA SER A 167 9.10 0.40 27.12
C SER A 167 7.59 0.12 27.26
N GLY A 168 7.16 -0.45 28.40
CA GLY A 168 5.82 -1.01 28.61
C GLY A 168 4.65 -0.23 27.98
N SER A 169 3.65 -0.96 27.50
CA SER A 169 2.51 -0.45 26.71
C SER A 169 1.63 0.61 27.41
N THR A 170 1.78 0.79 28.72
CA THR A 170 1.00 1.68 29.59
C THR A 170 1.63 3.06 29.82
N GLY A 171 2.70 3.41 29.09
CA GLY A 171 3.34 4.74 29.15
C GLY A 171 4.23 4.99 30.39
N SER A 172 3.90 4.40 31.54
CA SER A 172 4.73 4.47 32.76
C SER A 172 5.88 3.45 32.73
N PRO A 173 7.12 3.84 33.06
CA PRO A 173 8.27 2.94 33.07
C PRO A 173 8.10 1.85 34.13
N LYS A 174 8.46 0.61 33.80
CA LYS A 174 8.45 -0.54 34.72
C LYS A 174 9.85 -1.16 34.77
N GLY A 175 10.46 -1.16 35.94
CA GLY A 175 11.75 -1.81 36.16
C GLY A 175 11.56 -3.30 36.40
N VAL A 176 11.98 -4.15 35.45
CA VAL A 176 12.02 -5.60 35.65
C VAL A 176 13.15 -5.94 36.61
N MET A 177 12.82 -6.68 37.66
CA MET A 177 13.74 -7.04 38.74
C MET A 177 14.55 -8.27 38.36
N VAL A 178 15.74 -8.04 37.79
CA VAL A 178 16.64 -9.10 37.34
C VAL A 178 17.67 -9.40 38.42
N SER A 179 17.64 -10.64 38.93
CA SER A 179 18.58 -11.12 39.94
C SER A 179 19.79 -11.83 39.33
N HIS A 180 20.84 -12.01 40.14
CA HIS A 180 22.03 -12.75 39.71
C HIS A 180 21.69 -14.16 39.20
N GLN A 181 20.88 -14.92 39.95
CA GLN A 181 20.47 -16.27 39.55
C GLN A 181 19.72 -16.27 38.21
N ASN A 182 18.93 -15.23 37.92
CA ASN A 182 18.20 -15.18 36.66
C ASN A 182 19.15 -15.04 35.46
N VAL A 183 20.18 -14.18 35.58
CA VAL A 183 21.18 -13.99 34.53
C VAL A 183 21.98 -15.28 34.31
N LEU A 184 22.38 -15.95 35.39
CA LEU A 184 23.11 -17.22 35.31
C LEU A 184 22.27 -18.32 34.67
N ALA A 185 20.99 -18.43 35.07
CA ALA A 185 20.05 -19.36 34.46
C ALA A 185 19.88 -19.07 32.97
N ASN A 186 19.67 -17.81 32.56
CA ASN A 186 19.49 -17.50 31.14
C ASN A 186 20.76 -17.75 30.31
N SER A 187 21.95 -17.45 30.87
CA SER A 187 23.23 -17.79 30.24
C SER A 187 23.39 -19.30 30.03
N HIS A 188 22.88 -20.13 30.95
CA HIS A 188 22.85 -21.58 30.78
C HIS A 188 21.94 -21.99 29.62
N ILE A 189 20.73 -21.43 29.55
CA ILE A 189 19.77 -21.68 28.47
C ILE A 189 20.34 -21.30 27.10
N ILE A 190 20.93 -20.11 26.98
CA ILE A 190 21.58 -19.66 25.73
C ILE A 190 22.69 -20.65 25.33
N HIS A 191 23.51 -21.08 26.28
CA HIS A 191 24.61 -22.02 26.01
C HIS A 191 24.11 -23.41 25.61
N GLU A 192 23.01 -23.89 26.19
CA GLU A 192 22.41 -25.18 25.86
C GLU A 192 21.78 -25.18 24.46
N LEU A 193 21.13 -24.08 24.12
CA LEU A 193 20.43 -23.90 22.84
C LEU A 193 21.36 -23.48 21.69
N ALA A 194 22.60 -23.06 21.95
CA ALA A 194 23.58 -22.65 20.94
C ALA A 194 24.52 -23.81 20.50
N VAL A 195 25.20 -23.62 19.37
CA VAL A 195 26.25 -24.55 18.91
C VAL A 195 27.49 -24.42 19.82
N LYS A 196 27.98 -25.56 20.32
CA LYS A 196 29.19 -25.62 21.15
C LYS A 196 30.45 -25.64 20.29
N GLY A 197 31.52 -24.99 20.76
CA GLY A 197 32.86 -25.09 20.17
C GLY A 197 33.40 -23.82 19.51
N ASN A 198 32.69 -22.70 19.60
CA ASN A 198 33.21 -21.38 19.23
C ASN A 198 33.09 -20.42 20.42
N ASP A 199 34.22 -19.85 20.84
CA ASP A 199 34.32 -18.99 22.02
C ASP A 199 34.16 -17.50 21.69
N ASN A 200 33.86 -17.13 20.44
CA ASN A 200 33.83 -15.74 19.99
C ASN A 200 32.40 -15.30 19.67
N LEU A 201 31.99 -14.20 20.29
CA LEU A 201 30.69 -13.55 20.06
C LEU A 201 30.94 -12.13 19.56
N CYS A 202 30.21 -11.70 18.52
CA CYS A 202 30.24 -10.31 18.06
C CYS A 202 28.87 -9.65 18.18
N SER A 203 28.85 -8.36 18.50
CA SER A 203 27.61 -7.60 18.61
C SER A 203 27.84 -6.09 18.50
N TRP A 204 26.84 -5.41 17.97
CA TRP A 204 26.70 -3.95 18.04
C TRP A 204 25.46 -3.54 18.84
N LEU A 205 24.75 -4.50 19.42
CA LEU A 205 23.47 -4.27 20.10
C LEU A 205 23.64 -3.39 21.33
N PRO A 206 22.66 -2.51 21.63
CA PRO A 206 22.81 -1.58 22.74
C PRO A 206 22.87 -2.30 24.11
N PRO A 207 23.82 -1.91 24.99
CA PRO A 207 24.06 -2.56 26.30
C PRO A 207 23.03 -2.20 27.38
N PHE A 208 21.99 -1.46 27.03
CA PHE A 208 20.86 -1.11 27.88
C PHE A 208 19.57 -1.83 27.45
N HIS A 209 19.66 -2.72 26.47
CA HIS A 209 18.62 -3.67 26.07
C HIS A 209 19.04 -5.08 26.54
N ASP A 210 18.10 -5.94 26.90
CA ASP A 210 18.38 -7.29 27.43
C ASP A 210 19.17 -8.17 26.44
N MET A 211 18.81 -8.18 25.14
CA MET A 211 19.56 -8.92 24.12
C MET A 211 21.02 -8.47 24.01
N GLY A 212 21.28 -7.16 24.13
CA GLY A 212 22.64 -6.62 24.11
C GLY A 212 23.38 -6.90 25.42
N LEU A 213 22.80 -6.50 26.55
CA LEU A 213 23.41 -6.66 27.87
C LEU A 213 23.58 -8.14 28.25
N ILE A 214 22.49 -8.90 28.29
CA ILE A 214 22.51 -10.29 28.73
C ILE A 214 23.10 -11.17 27.64
N GLY A 215 22.57 -11.11 26.42
CA GLY A 215 22.94 -12.03 25.34
C GLY A 215 24.34 -11.81 24.78
N THR A 216 24.83 -10.56 24.75
CA THR A 216 26.10 -10.23 24.06
C THR A 216 27.21 -9.70 24.96
N ILE A 217 26.91 -9.39 26.21
CA ILE A 217 27.93 -8.95 27.19
C ILE A 217 28.02 -9.95 28.33
N LEU A 218 26.94 -10.16 29.09
CA LEU A 218 26.99 -10.98 30.29
C LEU A 218 27.14 -12.47 29.95
N HIS A 219 26.40 -12.99 28.97
CA HIS A 219 26.51 -14.38 28.54
C HIS A 219 27.95 -14.77 28.16
N PRO A 220 28.64 -14.08 27.23
CA PRO A 220 30.01 -14.45 26.89
C PRO A 220 30.96 -14.29 28.08
N LEU A 221 30.81 -13.24 28.89
CA LEU A 221 31.65 -13.07 30.09
C LEU A 221 31.42 -14.17 31.14
N ILE A 222 30.19 -14.66 31.30
CA ILE A 222 29.85 -15.79 32.20
C ILE A 222 30.46 -17.09 31.67
N GLN A 223 30.35 -17.34 30.35
CA GLN A 223 30.88 -18.55 29.72
C GLN A 223 32.40 -18.49 29.48
N GLY A 224 33.06 -17.37 29.81
CA GLY A 224 34.49 -17.16 29.57
C GLY A 224 34.86 -17.03 28.09
N MET A 225 33.90 -16.64 27.25
CA MET A 225 34.02 -16.35 25.83
C MET A 225 34.60 -14.95 25.60
N HIS A 226 35.05 -14.68 24.38
CA HIS A 226 35.51 -13.37 23.92
C HIS A 226 34.33 -12.58 23.32
N ALA A 227 33.97 -11.47 23.95
CA ALA A 227 32.97 -10.54 23.43
C ALA A 227 33.62 -9.46 22.56
N VAL A 228 33.29 -9.40 21.27
CA VAL A 228 33.73 -8.38 20.33
C VAL A 228 32.57 -7.41 20.09
N LEU A 229 32.67 -6.20 20.63
CA LEU A 229 31.60 -5.22 20.64
C LEU A 229 31.94 -4.00 19.80
N MET A 230 30.92 -3.34 19.27
CA MET A 230 31.03 -1.99 18.70
C MET A 230 29.81 -1.16 19.06
N ALA A 231 29.89 0.15 18.93
CA ALA A 231 28.73 0.99 19.19
C ALA A 231 27.64 0.77 18.11
N PRO A 232 26.34 0.84 18.46
CA PRO A 232 25.25 0.79 17.49
C PRO A 232 25.38 1.86 16.38
N SER A 233 25.92 3.04 16.72
CA SER A 233 26.19 4.10 15.75
C SER A 233 27.26 3.72 14.73
N THR A 234 28.24 2.90 15.11
CA THR A 234 29.29 2.41 14.23
C THR A 234 28.70 1.45 13.19
N PHE A 235 27.88 0.50 13.63
CA PHE A 235 27.14 -0.39 12.74
C PHE A 235 26.23 0.39 11.77
N LEU A 236 25.40 1.29 12.28
CA LEU A 236 24.45 2.04 11.44
C LEU A 236 25.13 2.91 10.38
N LYS A 237 26.32 3.44 10.65
CA LYS A 237 27.10 4.21 9.67
C LYS A 237 27.78 3.30 8.63
N LYS A 238 28.27 2.14 9.05
CA LYS A 238 29.04 1.23 8.20
C LYS A 238 28.77 -0.25 8.55
N PRO A 239 27.64 -0.82 8.06
CA PRO A 239 27.20 -2.19 8.39
C PRO A 239 28.25 -3.26 8.08
N TYR A 240 29.06 -3.03 7.04
CA TYR A 240 30.20 -3.88 6.69
C TYR A 240 31.13 -4.20 7.87
N LEU A 241 31.36 -3.26 8.80
CA LEU A 241 32.28 -3.50 9.94
C LEU A 241 31.81 -4.64 10.86
N TRP A 242 30.50 -4.88 10.95
CA TRP A 242 29.97 -6.00 11.72
C TRP A 242 30.31 -7.35 11.07
N LEU A 243 30.04 -7.49 9.76
CA LEU A 243 30.38 -8.72 9.04
C LEU A 243 31.89 -8.92 8.94
N LYS A 244 32.65 -7.82 8.83
CA LYS A 244 34.10 -7.85 8.90
C LYS A 244 34.60 -8.35 10.26
N ALA A 245 34.03 -7.86 11.37
CA ALA A 245 34.38 -8.35 12.70
C ALA A 245 34.05 -9.84 12.87
N ILE A 246 32.91 -10.29 12.34
CA ILE A 246 32.56 -11.72 12.32
C ILE A 246 33.63 -12.54 11.60
N SER A 247 34.10 -12.04 10.45
CA SER A 247 35.14 -12.70 9.66
C SER A 247 36.51 -12.68 10.34
N ASP A 248 36.98 -11.52 10.77
CA ASP A 248 38.31 -11.34 11.36
C ASP A 248 38.48 -12.13 12.66
N TYR A 249 37.43 -12.17 13.49
CA TYR A 249 37.43 -12.85 14.78
C TYR A 249 36.84 -14.25 14.72
N GLN A 250 36.45 -14.74 13.53
CA GLN A 250 35.89 -16.08 13.32
C GLN A 250 34.72 -16.36 14.28
N VAL A 251 33.80 -15.41 14.36
CA VAL A 251 32.69 -15.40 15.33
C VAL A 251 31.70 -16.51 15.01
N GLY A 252 31.26 -17.22 16.05
CA GLY A 252 30.29 -18.30 15.94
C GLY A 252 28.86 -17.88 16.26
N PHE A 253 28.72 -16.89 17.15
CA PHE A 253 27.44 -16.41 17.64
C PHE A 253 27.35 -14.90 17.46
N SER A 254 26.32 -14.42 16.78
CA SER A 254 26.03 -13.00 16.67
C SER A 254 24.53 -12.79 16.51
N PRO A 255 23.86 -12.12 17.46
CA PRO A 255 22.43 -11.84 17.37
C PRO A 255 22.15 -10.50 16.67
N ALA A 256 21.05 -10.44 15.93
CA ALA A 256 20.54 -9.21 15.32
C ALA A 256 19.04 -9.30 14.98
N PRO A 257 18.29 -8.19 14.97
CA PRO A 257 16.92 -8.14 14.46
C PRO A 257 16.85 -8.15 12.92
N ASN A 258 15.66 -8.27 12.32
CA ASN A 258 15.48 -8.39 10.87
C ASN A 258 16.13 -7.21 10.11
N PHE A 259 15.92 -5.98 10.58
CA PHE A 259 16.40 -4.78 9.89
C PHE A 259 17.92 -4.78 9.65
N ALA A 260 18.68 -5.41 10.54
CA ALA A 260 20.14 -5.41 10.45
C ALA A 260 20.65 -6.29 9.31
N TYR A 261 20.00 -7.43 9.09
CA TYR A 261 20.28 -8.32 7.97
C TYR A 261 19.93 -7.62 6.65
N ASP A 262 18.74 -7.02 6.56
CA ASP A 262 18.31 -6.29 5.36
C ASP A 262 19.24 -5.10 5.04
N LEU A 263 19.66 -4.35 6.06
CA LEU A 263 20.60 -3.24 5.87
C LEU A 263 21.96 -3.71 5.32
N CYS A 264 22.44 -4.88 5.74
CA CYS A 264 23.67 -5.47 5.19
C CYS A 264 23.51 -5.86 3.72
N VAL A 265 22.36 -6.45 3.36
CA VAL A 265 22.05 -6.81 1.96
C VAL A 265 22.03 -5.56 1.06
N GLU A 266 21.46 -4.47 1.54
CA GLU A 266 21.28 -3.24 0.77
C GLU A 266 22.56 -2.41 0.61
N THR A 267 23.46 -2.44 1.59
CA THR A 267 24.58 -1.49 1.67
C THR A 267 25.96 -2.08 1.37
N ILE A 268 26.16 -3.38 1.56
CA ILE A 268 27.48 -4.00 1.40
C ILE A 268 27.77 -4.30 -0.07
N THR A 269 28.84 -3.72 -0.58
CA THR A 269 29.21 -3.79 -2.00
C THR A 269 29.82 -5.14 -2.39
N ALA A 270 29.78 -5.48 -3.68
CA ALA A 270 30.42 -6.70 -4.18
C ALA A 270 31.95 -6.75 -3.93
N ALA A 271 32.62 -5.58 -3.87
CA ALA A 271 34.04 -5.51 -3.56
C ALA A 271 34.31 -5.84 -2.07
N GLU A 272 33.48 -5.34 -1.17
CA GLU A 272 33.54 -5.64 0.26
C GLU A 272 33.23 -7.11 0.54
N LYS A 273 32.22 -7.70 -0.12
CA LYS A 273 31.87 -9.13 0.03
C LYS A 273 33.06 -10.06 -0.22
N LYS A 274 33.91 -9.75 -1.22
CA LYS A 274 35.12 -10.55 -1.53
C LYS A 274 36.15 -10.60 -0.40
N THR A 275 36.03 -9.71 0.58
CA THR A 275 36.93 -9.66 1.75
C THR A 275 36.39 -10.41 2.97
N LEU A 276 35.17 -10.94 2.88
CA LEU A 276 34.48 -11.58 4.00
C LEU A 276 34.56 -13.11 3.91
N ASP A 277 34.80 -13.73 5.06
CA ASP A 277 34.57 -15.14 5.33
C ASP A 277 33.62 -15.25 6.53
N LEU A 278 32.40 -15.71 6.28
CA LEU A 278 31.32 -15.86 7.25
C LEU A 278 31.05 -17.34 7.58
N SER A 279 31.93 -18.25 7.17
CA SER A 279 31.75 -19.70 7.37
C SER A 279 31.81 -20.12 8.84
N SER A 280 32.40 -19.30 9.71
CA SER A 280 32.43 -19.51 11.16
C SER A 280 31.08 -19.24 11.83
N TRP A 281 30.20 -18.46 11.20
CA TRP A 281 28.97 -17.96 11.82
C TRP A 281 27.89 -19.04 11.83
N GLN A 282 27.74 -19.70 12.98
CA GLN A 282 26.85 -20.85 13.18
C GLN A 282 25.50 -20.48 13.78
N VAL A 283 25.47 -19.42 14.58
CA VAL A 283 24.26 -18.94 15.27
C VAL A 283 24.08 -17.46 14.92
N ALA A 284 23.41 -17.21 13.79
CA ALA A 284 22.88 -15.90 13.40
C ALA A 284 21.51 -15.74 14.06
N LEU A 285 21.53 -15.46 15.37
CA LEU A 285 20.32 -15.37 16.16
C LEU A 285 19.47 -14.19 15.67
N ASN A 286 18.21 -14.44 15.36
CA ASN A 286 17.23 -13.44 14.97
C ASN A 286 16.06 -13.44 15.97
N GLY A 287 15.75 -12.26 16.50
CA GLY A 287 14.72 -12.05 17.50
C GLY A 287 14.54 -10.58 17.86
N SER A 288 13.84 -10.29 18.95
CA SER A 288 13.31 -8.97 19.38
C SER A 288 12.06 -8.47 18.63
N GLU A 289 11.72 -9.10 17.52
CA GLU A 289 10.51 -8.91 16.72
C GLU A 289 10.13 -10.23 16.02
N PRO A 290 8.91 -10.37 15.46
CA PRO A 290 8.55 -11.53 14.64
C PRO A 290 9.58 -11.74 13.53
N VAL A 291 10.16 -12.94 13.46
CA VAL A 291 11.24 -13.24 12.51
C VAL A 291 10.67 -13.36 11.11
N ASN A 292 11.26 -12.66 10.14
CA ASN A 292 10.76 -12.61 8.77
C ASN A 292 11.50 -13.62 7.88
N ALA A 293 10.77 -14.58 7.30
CA ALA A 293 11.34 -15.62 6.45
C ALA A 293 12.09 -15.05 5.23
N LYS A 294 11.51 -14.06 4.54
CA LYS A 294 12.12 -13.42 3.36
C LYS A 294 13.43 -12.74 3.70
N THR A 295 13.53 -12.06 4.86
CA THR A 295 14.78 -11.45 5.34
C THR A 295 15.89 -12.51 5.49
N LEU A 296 15.57 -13.67 6.10
CA LEU A 296 16.54 -14.76 6.26
C LEU A 296 17.03 -15.30 4.91
N TYR A 297 16.10 -15.58 3.99
CA TYR A 297 16.44 -16.09 2.66
C TYR A 297 17.30 -15.10 1.86
N ARG A 298 16.90 -13.81 1.80
CA ARG A 298 17.66 -12.78 1.10
C ARG A 298 19.06 -12.62 1.65
N PHE A 299 19.22 -12.61 2.97
CA PHE A 299 20.54 -12.51 3.58
C PHE A 299 21.40 -13.72 3.26
N ALA A 300 20.85 -14.93 3.42
CA ALA A 300 21.57 -16.16 3.13
C ALA A 300 22.03 -16.24 1.68
N GLU A 301 21.17 -15.92 0.72
CA GLU A 301 21.50 -15.87 -0.70
C GLU A 301 22.58 -14.81 -1.00
N CYS A 302 22.40 -13.59 -0.47
CA CYS A 302 23.28 -12.45 -0.71
C CYS A 302 24.73 -12.66 -0.23
N PHE A 303 24.93 -13.51 0.79
CA PHE A 303 26.22 -13.79 1.43
C PHE A 303 26.67 -15.26 1.32
N ALA A 304 26.01 -16.07 0.48
CA ALA A 304 26.36 -17.47 0.25
C ALA A 304 27.81 -17.63 -0.25
N GLU A 305 28.26 -16.76 -1.16
CA GLU A 305 29.64 -16.74 -1.66
C GLU A 305 30.68 -16.38 -0.58
N CYS A 306 30.24 -15.72 0.50
CA CYS A 306 31.08 -15.42 1.67
C CYS A 306 31.14 -16.60 2.65
N GLY A 307 30.52 -17.75 2.35
CA GLY A 307 30.50 -18.93 3.20
C GLY A 307 29.37 -18.96 4.23
N PHE A 308 28.46 -17.98 4.24
CA PHE A 308 27.29 -18.00 5.12
C PHE A 308 26.29 -19.08 4.69
N LYS A 309 25.63 -19.70 5.66
CA LYS A 309 24.75 -20.85 5.46
C LYS A 309 23.33 -20.54 5.96
N LEU A 310 22.31 -20.98 5.23
CA LEU A 310 20.92 -20.76 5.62
C LEU A 310 20.60 -21.42 6.98
N GLU A 311 21.20 -22.57 7.26
CA GLU A 311 21.06 -23.30 8.53
C GLU A 311 21.62 -22.51 9.72
N SER A 312 22.49 -21.53 9.49
CA SER A 312 22.98 -20.62 10.52
C SER A 312 21.94 -19.58 10.95
N CYS A 313 20.90 -19.33 10.15
CA CYS A 313 19.79 -18.47 10.55
C CYS A 313 19.06 -19.10 11.73
N TYR A 314 19.01 -18.40 12.86
CA TYR A 314 18.58 -18.98 14.13
C TYR A 314 17.46 -18.13 14.74
N PRO A 315 16.18 -18.39 14.44
CA PRO A 315 15.07 -17.72 15.10
C PRO A 315 15.01 -18.08 16.59
N ALA A 316 14.70 -17.11 17.45
CA ALA A 316 14.56 -17.30 18.88
C ALA A 316 13.46 -16.40 19.48
N TYR A 317 12.85 -16.86 20.57
CA TYR A 317 11.85 -16.09 21.32
C TYR A 317 12.31 -15.80 22.74
N GLY A 318 12.00 -14.59 23.23
CA GLY A 318 12.51 -14.08 24.48
C GLY A 318 11.94 -12.74 24.92
N MET A 319 12.08 -12.42 26.21
CA MET A 319 11.61 -11.17 26.83
C MET A 319 12.35 -10.83 28.12
N ALA A 320 12.29 -9.57 28.54
CA ALA A 320 12.96 -9.08 29.76
C ALA A 320 12.44 -9.77 31.03
N GLU A 321 11.13 -10.02 31.12
CA GLU A 321 10.47 -10.68 32.26
C GLU A 321 10.93 -12.14 32.46
N ALA A 322 11.52 -12.75 31.42
CA ALA A 322 12.17 -14.06 31.42
C ALA A 322 13.70 -13.96 31.26
N THR A 323 14.28 -12.78 31.52
CA THR A 323 15.73 -12.56 31.54
C THR A 323 16.43 -12.79 30.19
N LEU A 324 15.70 -12.59 29.08
CA LEU A 324 16.11 -12.79 27.67
C LEU A 324 15.51 -14.06 27.04
N MET A 325 16.26 -15.15 26.89
CA MET A 325 15.89 -16.24 25.96
C MET A 325 14.96 -17.28 26.60
N ILE A 326 13.88 -17.66 25.90
CA ILE A 326 12.91 -18.68 26.33
C ILE A 326 13.03 -19.94 25.46
N SER A 327 13.03 -19.77 24.13
CA SER A 327 13.12 -20.84 23.14
C SER A 327 14.05 -20.47 22.00
N GLY A 328 14.54 -21.48 21.29
CA GLY A 328 15.38 -21.30 20.12
C GLY A 328 15.38 -22.52 19.21
N LYS A 329 15.74 -22.31 17.95
CA LYS A 329 15.88 -23.38 16.96
C LYS A 329 16.85 -24.47 17.45
N LYS A 330 16.64 -25.71 17.06
CA LYS A 330 17.67 -26.73 17.25
C LYS A 330 18.96 -26.32 16.52
N PRO A 331 20.13 -26.35 17.17
CA PRO A 331 21.42 -26.09 16.51
C PRO A 331 21.61 -26.93 15.25
N LEU A 332 22.12 -26.30 14.19
CA LEU A 332 22.48 -26.95 12.91
C LEU A 332 21.31 -27.66 12.19
N SER A 333 20.05 -27.41 12.56
CA SER A 333 18.89 -27.84 11.79
C SER A 333 18.48 -26.76 10.78
N GLU A 334 17.67 -27.15 9.78
CA GLU A 334 16.96 -26.18 8.97
C GLU A 334 15.96 -25.38 9.80
N THR A 335 15.66 -24.16 9.34
CA THR A 335 14.65 -23.30 9.95
C THR A 335 13.27 -23.72 9.49
N THR A 336 12.41 -24.09 10.43
CA THR A 336 11.03 -24.48 10.13
C THR A 336 10.18 -23.24 9.83
N ILE A 337 9.53 -23.25 8.66
CA ILE A 337 8.61 -22.20 8.22
C ILE A 337 7.30 -22.86 7.84
N LEU A 338 6.20 -22.35 8.39
CA LEU A 338 4.85 -22.83 8.11
C LEU A 338 4.11 -21.79 7.27
N HIS A 339 3.70 -22.16 6.07
CA HIS A 339 2.85 -21.32 5.22
C HIS A 339 1.38 -21.56 5.57
N VAL A 340 0.69 -20.56 6.12
CA VAL A 340 -0.67 -20.69 6.65
C VAL A 340 -1.64 -19.71 5.99
N SER A 341 -2.92 -20.07 5.92
CA SER A 341 -3.97 -19.22 5.36
C SER A 341 -4.16 -17.94 6.18
N LYS A 342 -4.09 -16.77 5.52
CA LYS A 342 -4.35 -15.47 6.14
C LYS A 342 -5.74 -15.42 6.80
N GLN A 343 -6.74 -15.97 6.13
CA GLN A 343 -8.13 -15.99 6.63
C GLN A 343 -8.29 -16.90 7.86
N ALA A 344 -7.66 -18.07 7.87
CA ALA A 344 -7.71 -18.97 9.02
C ALA A 344 -7.03 -18.33 10.24
N LEU A 345 -5.87 -17.70 10.03
CA LEU A 345 -5.10 -17.03 11.07
C LEU A 345 -5.90 -15.90 11.75
N HIS A 346 -6.64 -15.10 10.98
CA HIS A 346 -7.55 -14.06 11.51
C HIS A 346 -8.72 -14.62 12.33
N ASN A 347 -9.07 -15.89 12.16
CA ASN A 347 -10.11 -16.60 12.92
C ASN A 347 -9.55 -17.48 14.05
N ASN A 348 -8.27 -17.32 14.40
CA ASN A 348 -7.54 -18.11 15.41
C ASN A 348 -7.33 -19.59 15.05
N PHE A 349 -7.37 -19.94 13.77
CA PHE A 349 -7.10 -21.29 13.29
C PHE A 349 -5.78 -21.35 12.51
N ILE A 350 -5.03 -22.42 12.71
CA ILE A 350 -3.87 -22.73 11.90
C ILE A 350 -4.29 -23.70 10.80
N GLN A 351 -4.22 -23.24 9.56
CA GLN A 351 -4.51 -24.05 8.39
C GLN A 351 -3.39 -23.88 7.36
N PRO A 352 -2.70 -24.96 6.96
CA PRO A 352 -1.72 -24.90 5.88
C PRO A 352 -2.34 -24.35 4.59
N GLU A 353 -1.60 -23.50 3.90
CA GLU A 353 -2.00 -22.93 2.62
C GLU A 353 -1.07 -23.42 1.52
N LEU A 354 -1.62 -23.74 0.34
CA LEU A 354 -0.84 -24.17 -0.82
C LEU A 354 -0.69 -23.04 -1.83
N ASN A 355 -1.58 -22.06 -1.81
CA ASN A 355 -1.52 -20.90 -2.67
C ASN A 355 -0.67 -19.78 -2.04
N SER A 356 0.47 -19.49 -2.67
CA SER A 356 1.42 -18.46 -2.22
C SER A 356 0.84 -17.06 -2.09
N SER A 357 -0.25 -16.71 -2.80
CA SER A 357 -0.87 -15.37 -2.68
C SER A 357 -1.87 -15.25 -1.53
N LEU A 358 -2.36 -16.38 -1.00
CA LEU A 358 -3.40 -16.43 0.03
C LEU A 358 -2.85 -16.76 1.43
N GLY A 359 -1.58 -17.15 1.52
CA GLY A 359 -0.94 -17.51 2.78
C GLY A 359 0.09 -16.49 3.29
N ILE A 360 0.53 -16.72 4.52
CA ILE A 360 1.58 -15.98 5.22
C ILE A 360 2.57 -16.98 5.85
N ASP A 361 3.86 -16.61 5.87
CA ASP A 361 4.91 -17.43 6.44
C ASP A 361 5.04 -17.17 7.95
N LEU A 362 4.85 -18.21 8.76
CA LEU A 362 5.16 -18.19 10.19
C LEU A 362 6.48 -18.92 10.44
N VAL A 363 7.45 -18.21 11.02
CA VAL A 363 8.77 -18.78 11.35
C VAL A 363 8.73 -19.37 12.75
N SER A 364 9.12 -20.65 12.88
CA SER A 364 9.25 -21.29 14.19
C SER A 364 10.33 -20.58 15.02
N CYS A 365 10.01 -20.28 16.28
CA CYS A 365 10.94 -19.83 17.32
C CYS A 365 11.57 -21.00 18.09
N GLY A 366 11.48 -22.20 17.54
CA GLY A 366 12.09 -23.42 18.05
C GLY A 366 11.40 -23.99 19.29
N ARG A 367 12.20 -24.59 20.17
CA ARG A 367 11.71 -25.32 21.35
C ARG A 367 12.33 -24.78 22.63
N THR A 368 11.71 -25.12 23.75
CA THR A 368 12.27 -24.88 25.08
C THR A 368 13.22 -26.00 25.50
N THR A 369 14.07 -25.73 26.49
CA THR A 369 14.88 -26.76 27.17
C THR A 369 14.03 -27.48 28.22
N ALA A 370 14.56 -28.56 28.83
CA ALA A 370 13.84 -29.31 29.85
C ALA A 370 13.54 -28.52 31.14
N GLU A 371 14.25 -27.42 31.40
CA GLU A 371 14.04 -26.54 32.56
C GLU A 371 12.93 -25.49 32.33
N HIS A 372 12.44 -25.38 31.10
CA HIS A 372 11.47 -24.39 30.66
C HIS A 372 10.15 -25.09 30.29
N ASP A 373 9.08 -24.76 31.00
CA ASP A 373 7.70 -25.22 30.70
C ASP A 373 6.93 -24.09 30.02
N ILE A 374 6.39 -24.37 28.84
CA ILE A 374 5.60 -23.45 28.05
C ILE A 374 4.22 -24.05 27.77
N LYS A 375 3.17 -23.25 27.94
CA LYS A 375 1.80 -23.65 27.63
C LYS A 375 1.10 -22.55 26.84
N ILE A 376 0.10 -22.94 26.07
CA ILE A 376 -0.79 -22.04 25.37
C ILE A 376 -2.13 -22.06 26.10
N ILE A 377 -2.66 -20.90 26.46
CA ILE A 377 -3.93 -20.79 27.18
C ILE A 377 -4.91 -19.87 26.47
N ASN A 378 -6.20 -20.08 26.74
CA ASN A 378 -7.19 -19.05 26.46
C ASN A 378 -6.97 -17.88 27.45
N PRO A 379 -6.78 -16.64 26.97
CA PRO A 379 -6.43 -15.51 27.82
C PRO A 379 -7.53 -15.12 28.82
N ASN A 380 -8.79 -15.47 28.54
CA ASN A 380 -9.94 -15.13 29.37
C ASN A 380 -10.25 -16.22 30.39
N SER A 381 -10.46 -17.46 29.94
CA SER A 381 -10.78 -18.57 30.84
C SER A 381 -9.56 -19.13 31.58
N LYS A 382 -8.35 -18.81 31.11
CA LYS A 382 -7.06 -19.33 31.62
C LYS A 382 -6.96 -20.85 31.54
N THR A 383 -7.70 -21.47 30.63
CA THR A 383 -7.64 -22.91 30.36
C THR A 383 -6.57 -23.20 29.33
N ILE A 384 -5.84 -24.31 29.50
CA ILE A 384 -4.84 -24.78 28.53
C ILE A 384 -5.55 -25.16 27.23
N LEU A 385 -5.01 -24.70 26.10
CA LEU A 385 -5.49 -25.01 24.76
C LEU A 385 -4.73 -26.21 24.17
N PRO A 386 -5.36 -26.99 23.27
CA PRO A 386 -4.70 -28.02 22.48
C PRO A 386 -3.55 -27.50 21.61
N ILE A 387 -2.72 -28.42 21.10
CA ILE A 387 -1.73 -28.11 20.05
C ILE A 387 -2.43 -27.54 18.81
N ASN A 388 -1.73 -26.69 18.05
CA ASN A 388 -2.24 -25.98 16.86
C ASN A 388 -3.39 -24.98 17.11
N GLU A 389 -3.74 -24.67 18.36
CA GLU A 389 -4.67 -23.59 18.69
C GLU A 389 -3.93 -22.34 19.16
N ILE A 390 -4.34 -21.17 18.66
CA ILE A 390 -3.74 -19.89 19.02
C ILE A 390 -4.27 -19.42 20.37
N GLY A 391 -3.36 -19.10 21.28
CA GLY A 391 -3.68 -18.54 22.60
C GLY A 391 -2.53 -17.74 23.19
N GLU A 392 -2.71 -17.30 24.43
CA GLU A 392 -1.66 -16.62 25.20
C GLU A 392 -0.56 -17.62 25.58
N ILE A 393 0.68 -17.25 25.27
CA ILE A 393 1.86 -17.99 25.69
C ILE A 393 2.09 -17.72 27.17
N VAL A 394 2.14 -18.78 27.97
CA VAL A 394 2.55 -18.70 29.37
C VAL A 394 3.77 -19.56 29.62
N PHE A 395 4.65 -19.08 30.49
CA PHE A 395 5.99 -19.60 30.63
C PHE A 395 6.37 -19.78 32.10
N SER A 396 7.03 -20.88 32.44
CA SER A 396 7.65 -21.09 33.74
C SER A 396 9.08 -21.61 33.57
N GLY A 397 9.99 -21.13 34.39
CA GLY A 397 11.39 -21.54 34.38
C GLY A 397 12.25 -20.72 35.35
N PRO A 398 13.50 -21.14 35.60
CA PRO A 398 14.42 -20.44 36.50
C PRO A 398 14.84 -19.04 35.99
N THR A 399 14.57 -18.76 34.72
CA THR A 399 14.84 -17.48 34.06
C THR A 399 13.75 -16.43 34.30
N VAL A 400 12.59 -16.81 34.85
CA VAL A 400 11.53 -15.87 35.23
C VAL A 400 12.03 -14.94 36.34
N THR A 401 11.90 -13.64 36.09
CA THR A 401 12.36 -12.57 36.98
C THR A 401 11.49 -12.46 38.25
N GLN A 402 11.92 -11.64 39.21
CA GLN A 402 11.18 -11.44 40.47
C GLN A 402 9.90 -10.59 40.31
N GLY A 403 9.61 -10.12 39.10
CA GLY A 403 8.51 -9.22 38.79
C GLY A 403 8.98 -7.80 38.49
N TYR A 404 8.04 -6.85 38.56
CA TYR A 404 8.29 -5.43 38.42
C TYR A 404 8.53 -4.75 39.78
N TRP A 405 9.46 -3.80 39.80
CA TRP A 405 9.84 -3.01 40.96
C TRP A 405 8.65 -2.23 41.52
N GLN A 406 8.33 -2.45 42.80
CA GLN A 406 7.26 -1.78 43.54
C GLN A 406 5.86 -1.86 42.91
N LYS A 407 5.54 -2.96 42.20
CA LYS A 407 4.19 -3.20 41.62
C LYS A 407 3.58 -4.53 42.08
N PRO A 408 3.24 -4.72 43.37
CA PRO A 408 2.80 -6.02 43.90
C PRO A 408 1.54 -6.58 43.22
N GLU A 409 0.56 -5.72 42.90
CA GLU A 409 -0.67 -6.14 42.23
C GLU A 409 -0.41 -6.63 40.80
N ILE A 410 0.36 -5.87 40.02
CA ILE A 410 0.76 -6.24 38.65
C ILE A 410 1.59 -7.53 38.67
N ASN A 411 2.46 -7.69 39.67
CA ASN A 411 3.28 -8.89 39.80
C ASN A 411 2.42 -10.13 40.06
N GLN A 412 1.41 -10.02 40.92
CA GLN A 412 0.49 -11.13 41.17
C GLN A 412 -0.32 -11.51 39.92
N GLU A 413 -0.74 -10.51 39.13
CA GLU A 413 -1.49 -10.74 37.90
C GLU A 413 -0.65 -11.42 36.80
N ILE A 414 0.58 -10.97 36.60
CA ILE A 414 1.44 -11.39 35.48
C ILE A 414 2.30 -12.61 35.82
N PHE A 415 2.82 -12.72 37.04
CA PHE A 415 3.76 -13.78 37.45
C PHE A 415 3.10 -14.85 38.34
N GLY A 416 1.82 -14.68 38.68
CA GLY A 416 1.12 -15.49 39.68
C GLY A 416 0.19 -16.57 39.14
N LEU A 417 0.18 -16.85 37.83
CA LEU A 417 -0.73 -17.84 37.25
C LEU A 417 -0.34 -19.26 37.69
N THR A 418 -1.33 -20.08 38.07
CA THR A 418 -1.14 -21.47 38.51
C THR A 418 -2.17 -22.38 37.87
N PHE A 419 -1.79 -23.63 37.60
CA PHE A 419 -2.70 -24.68 37.13
C PHE A 419 -2.82 -25.79 38.17
N SER A 420 -3.95 -26.49 38.22
CA SER A 420 -4.21 -27.55 39.20
C SER A 420 -3.29 -28.78 39.02
N ASP A 421 -2.76 -28.97 37.81
CA ASP A 421 -1.90 -30.08 37.40
C ASP A 421 -0.40 -29.71 37.44
N SER A 422 -0.04 -28.49 37.84
CA SER A 422 1.34 -28.03 37.89
C SER A 422 1.66 -27.32 39.22
N PRO A 423 2.76 -27.67 39.89
CA PRO A 423 3.19 -26.98 41.11
C PRO A 423 3.84 -25.61 40.83
N HIS A 424 4.01 -25.25 39.56
CA HIS A 424 4.76 -24.07 39.14
C HIS A 424 3.86 -22.83 38.98
N ARG A 425 4.48 -21.65 39.17
CA ARG A 425 3.88 -20.37 38.79
C ARG A 425 4.32 -20.01 37.38
N TYR A 426 3.39 -19.47 36.60
CA TYR A 426 3.61 -19.11 35.21
C TYR A 426 3.57 -17.59 35.03
N LEU A 427 4.55 -17.10 34.29
CA LEU A 427 4.58 -15.79 33.67
C LEU A 427 3.59 -15.78 32.50
N ARG A 428 2.62 -14.87 32.57
CA ARG A 428 1.78 -14.47 31.45
C ARG A 428 2.57 -13.52 30.57
N THR A 429 3.06 -14.03 29.44
CA THR A 429 3.92 -13.24 28.54
C THR A 429 3.16 -12.09 27.88
N GLY A 430 1.84 -12.27 27.73
CA GLY A 430 0.99 -11.38 26.93
C GLY A 430 1.25 -11.51 25.43
N ASP A 431 2.08 -12.45 24.98
CA ASP A 431 2.30 -12.76 23.57
C ASP A 431 1.39 -13.93 23.16
N LEU A 432 0.97 -13.93 21.89
CA LEU A 432 0.08 -14.92 21.30
C LEU A 432 0.88 -15.88 20.43
N GLY A 433 0.49 -17.16 20.45
CA GLY A 433 1.13 -18.18 19.65
C GLY A 433 0.47 -19.54 19.80
N PHE A 434 1.08 -20.53 19.15
CA PHE A 434 0.69 -21.92 19.26
C PHE A 434 1.92 -22.83 19.26
N ILE A 435 1.73 -24.08 19.68
CA ILE A 435 2.74 -25.13 19.60
C ILE A 435 2.21 -26.19 18.63
N ASP A 436 3.05 -26.60 17.67
CA ASP A 436 2.67 -27.62 16.69
C ASP A 436 2.83 -29.06 17.22
N GLU A 437 2.44 -30.06 16.42
CA GLU A 437 2.60 -31.47 16.75
C GLU A 437 4.05 -31.92 16.96
N HIS A 438 5.02 -31.13 16.50
CA HIS A 438 6.45 -31.39 16.65
C HIS A 438 7.04 -30.70 17.89
N GLY A 439 6.26 -29.87 18.59
CA GLY A 439 6.70 -29.11 19.76
C GLY A 439 7.40 -27.79 19.40
N GLU A 440 7.29 -27.32 18.17
CA GLU A 440 7.81 -26.03 17.73
C GLU A 440 6.87 -24.90 18.14
N LEU A 441 7.43 -23.81 18.68
CA LEU A 441 6.70 -22.62 19.09
C LEU A 441 6.62 -21.61 17.95
N TYR A 442 5.41 -21.17 17.61
CA TYR A 442 5.17 -20.07 16.67
C TYR A 442 4.53 -18.90 17.41
N VAL A 443 5.15 -17.73 17.30
CA VAL A 443 4.61 -16.48 17.86
C VAL A 443 3.81 -15.78 16.77
N THR A 444 2.51 -15.59 16.99
CA THR A 444 1.59 -14.96 16.03
C THR A 444 1.37 -13.48 16.32
N GLY A 445 1.60 -13.02 17.55
CA GLY A 445 1.47 -11.61 17.89
C GLY A 445 1.50 -11.32 19.37
N ARG A 446 0.90 -10.20 19.78
CA ARG A 446 0.86 -9.75 21.17
C ARG A 446 -0.55 -9.37 21.59
N LEU A 447 -1.04 -9.91 22.70
CA LEU A 447 -2.41 -9.74 23.19
C LEU A 447 -2.82 -8.26 23.33
N LYS A 448 -1.91 -7.40 23.78
CA LYS A 448 -2.17 -5.95 23.95
C LYS A 448 -2.06 -5.13 22.68
N ASP A 449 -1.32 -5.64 21.69
CA ASP A 449 -1.16 -4.98 20.40
C ASP A 449 -2.14 -5.58 19.37
N LEU A 450 -2.76 -6.73 19.68
CA LEU A 450 -3.77 -7.38 18.87
C LEU A 450 -4.90 -6.39 18.63
N MET A 451 -5.08 -6.03 17.37
CA MET A 451 -6.12 -5.11 16.97
C MET A 451 -7.35 -5.95 16.67
N ILE A 452 -8.31 -5.92 17.59
CA ILE A 452 -9.63 -6.50 17.36
C ILE A 452 -10.50 -5.41 16.78
N ILE A 453 -10.75 -5.47 15.48
CA ILE A 453 -11.57 -4.49 14.76
C ILE A 453 -12.68 -5.28 14.08
N ARG A 454 -13.94 -4.93 14.37
CA ARG A 454 -15.13 -5.61 13.83
C ARG A 454 -15.12 -7.13 14.04
N GLY A 455 -14.63 -7.58 15.18
CA GLY A 455 -14.56 -9.00 15.56
C GLY A 455 -13.45 -9.82 14.89
N GLN A 456 -12.59 -9.19 14.08
CA GLN A 456 -11.44 -9.85 13.45
C GLN A 456 -10.14 -9.51 14.17
N ASN A 457 -9.28 -10.52 14.32
CA ASN A 457 -7.97 -10.39 14.91
C ASN A 457 -6.97 -9.93 13.85
N ILE A 458 -6.46 -8.71 13.99
CA ILE A 458 -5.45 -8.12 13.09
C ILE A 458 -4.15 -7.92 13.85
N TYR A 459 -3.09 -8.48 13.28
CA TYR A 459 -1.74 -8.38 13.81
C TYR A 459 -1.02 -7.17 13.21
N PRO A 460 -0.61 -6.18 14.03
CA PRO A 460 0.02 -4.96 13.52
C PRO A 460 1.26 -5.18 12.67
N GLN A 461 2.07 -6.19 13.00
CA GLN A 461 3.30 -6.47 12.25
C GLN A 461 3.01 -6.91 10.80
N ASP A 462 1.92 -7.63 10.56
CA ASP A 462 1.54 -8.09 9.23
C ASP A 462 1.10 -6.88 8.39
N VAL A 463 0.34 -5.98 9.01
CA VAL A 463 -0.04 -4.68 8.42
C VAL A 463 1.21 -3.87 8.05
N GLU A 464 2.16 -3.73 8.97
CA GLU A 464 3.39 -2.97 8.76
C GLU A 464 4.29 -3.54 7.66
N GLU A 465 4.38 -4.86 7.55
CA GLU A 465 5.13 -5.57 6.51
C GLU A 465 4.48 -5.38 5.13
N VAL A 466 3.17 -5.68 5.03
CA VAL A 466 2.37 -5.49 3.80
C VAL A 466 2.54 -4.08 3.27
N ILE A 467 2.45 -3.07 4.14
CA ILE A 467 2.59 -1.66 3.77
C ILE A 467 4.03 -1.32 3.38
N GLY A 468 5.03 -1.86 4.10
CA GLY A 468 6.44 -1.61 3.79
C GLY A 468 6.86 -2.04 2.39
N GLU A 469 6.15 -3.00 1.81
CA GLU A 469 6.34 -3.48 0.44
C GLU A 469 5.49 -2.71 -0.61
N SER A 470 4.61 -1.80 -0.20
CA SER A 470 3.67 -1.12 -1.10
C SER A 470 4.31 -0.05 -1.98
N ASN A 471 5.41 0.58 -1.53
CA ASN A 471 6.06 1.66 -2.26
C ASN A 471 7.54 1.80 -1.86
N SER A 472 8.42 1.96 -2.85
CA SER A 472 9.88 2.10 -2.62
C SER A 472 10.29 3.37 -1.88
N SER A 473 9.41 4.37 -1.77
CA SER A 473 9.64 5.58 -0.99
C SER A 473 9.42 5.39 0.52
N LEU A 474 8.81 4.27 0.93
CA LEU A 474 8.63 3.91 2.33
C LEU A 474 9.91 3.26 2.86
N ILE A 475 10.30 3.64 4.08
CA ILE A 475 11.48 3.07 4.72
C ILE A 475 11.11 1.70 5.28
N LYS A 476 11.76 0.62 4.80
CA LYS A 476 11.57 -0.73 5.36
C LYS A 476 11.71 -0.72 6.89
N HIS A 477 10.83 -1.44 7.58
CA HIS A 477 10.74 -1.45 9.05
C HIS A 477 10.45 -0.06 9.66
N GLY A 478 9.88 0.86 8.87
CA GLY A 478 9.55 2.24 9.23
C GLY A 478 8.07 2.47 9.54
N GLY A 479 7.29 1.41 9.72
CA GLY A 479 5.85 1.47 9.98
C GLY A 479 5.46 1.24 11.44
N ALA A 480 4.33 1.79 11.85
CA ALA A 480 3.61 1.44 13.07
C ALA A 480 2.10 1.37 12.77
N ALA A 481 1.48 0.21 13.01
CA ALA A 481 0.04 0.02 12.96
C ALA A 481 -0.53 -0.12 14.38
N PHE A 482 -1.68 0.50 14.65
CA PHE A 482 -2.37 0.43 15.94
C PHE A 482 -3.82 0.87 15.79
N THR A 483 -4.66 0.57 16.80
CA THR A 483 -6.03 1.06 16.83
C THR A 483 -6.13 2.49 17.36
N ILE A 484 -7.09 3.24 16.87
CA ILE A 484 -7.51 4.53 17.41
C ILE A 484 -9.04 4.53 17.54
N GLU A 485 -9.57 5.38 18.42
CA GLU A 485 -11.01 5.61 18.47
C GLU A 485 -11.36 6.73 17.48
N VAL A 486 -12.24 6.44 16.53
CA VAL A 486 -12.79 7.43 15.59
C VAL A 486 -14.31 7.32 15.70
N ASP A 487 -14.95 8.41 16.11
CA ASP A 487 -16.41 8.49 16.27
C ASP A 487 -17.04 7.42 17.20
N GLY A 488 -16.27 6.92 18.17
CA GLY A 488 -16.70 5.92 19.15
C GLY A 488 -16.49 4.47 18.71
N GLU A 489 -15.91 4.27 17.53
CA GLU A 489 -15.54 2.96 16.99
C GLU A 489 -14.01 2.79 16.97
N THR A 490 -13.56 1.58 17.30
CA THR A 490 -12.16 1.18 17.24
C THR A 490 -11.76 0.93 15.78
N GLU A 491 -10.82 1.72 15.26
CA GLU A 491 -10.42 1.74 13.84
C GLU A 491 -8.89 1.65 13.67
N LEU A 492 -8.41 1.20 12.50
CA LEU A 492 -6.98 1.02 12.21
C LEU A 492 -6.29 2.37 11.87
N ALA A 493 -5.12 2.65 12.45
CA ALA A 493 -4.25 3.75 12.05
C ALA A 493 -2.84 3.25 11.71
N ILE A 494 -2.25 3.84 10.68
CA ILE A 494 -0.91 3.56 10.19
C ILE A 494 -0.07 4.83 10.28
N VAL A 495 1.14 4.70 10.81
CA VAL A 495 2.19 5.71 10.74
C VAL A 495 3.38 5.13 10.00
N TYR A 496 3.94 5.81 8.99
CA TYR A 496 5.06 5.28 8.21
C TYR A 496 6.13 6.34 7.89
N GLU A 497 7.39 5.97 7.99
CA GLU A 497 8.53 6.83 7.61
C GLU A 497 8.75 6.81 6.10
N ILE A 498 8.99 7.99 5.50
CA ILE A 498 9.36 8.13 4.08
C ILE A 498 10.79 8.65 3.91
N HIS A 499 11.43 8.27 2.80
CA HIS A 499 12.77 8.76 2.44
C HIS A 499 12.81 10.29 2.30
N ARG A 500 13.89 10.94 2.74
CA ARG A 500 14.03 12.41 2.65
C ARG A 500 14.01 12.97 1.22
N SER A 501 14.32 12.13 0.23
CA SER A 501 14.32 12.49 -1.20
C SER A 501 12.93 12.48 -1.82
N THR A 502 11.91 11.97 -1.12
CA THR A 502 10.54 11.90 -1.58
C THR A 502 9.93 13.30 -1.72
N LYS A 503 9.43 13.62 -2.91
CA LYS A 503 8.85 14.94 -3.24
C LYS A 503 7.33 14.92 -3.32
N ASP A 504 6.74 13.81 -3.76
CA ASP A 504 5.30 13.62 -3.87
C ASP A 504 4.85 12.49 -2.92
N VAL A 505 3.77 12.75 -2.19
CA VAL A 505 3.27 11.93 -1.08
C VAL A 505 1.93 11.28 -1.40
N ASP A 506 1.18 11.80 -2.37
CA ASP A 506 -0.15 11.29 -2.75
C ASP A 506 -0.08 9.89 -3.38
N PRO A 507 0.88 9.58 -4.29
CA PRO A 507 1.08 8.23 -4.81
C PRO A 507 1.45 7.22 -3.73
N ILE A 508 2.10 7.66 -2.64
CA ILE A 508 2.47 6.80 -1.50
C ILE A 508 1.21 6.42 -0.75
N ILE A 509 0.35 7.38 -0.40
CA ILE A 509 -0.92 7.12 0.31
C ILE A 509 -1.83 6.23 -0.54
N ALA A 510 -1.90 6.45 -1.86
CA ALA A 510 -2.64 5.59 -2.78
C ALA A 510 -2.10 4.16 -2.83
N SER A 511 -0.76 4.00 -2.88
CA SER A 511 -0.11 2.68 -2.85
C SER A 511 -0.38 1.94 -1.53
N ILE A 512 -0.37 2.65 -0.39
CA ILE A 512 -0.70 2.09 0.92
C ILE A 512 -2.16 1.64 0.95
N LEU A 513 -3.11 2.47 0.49
CA LEU A 513 -4.53 2.12 0.46
C LEU A 513 -4.82 0.92 -0.46
N GLN A 514 -4.21 0.87 -1.64
CA GLN A 514 -4.32 -0.26 -2.57
C GLN A 514 -3.80 -1.54 -1.92
N ARG A 515 -2.60 -1.50 -1.32
CA ARG A 515 -2.02 -2.67 -0.68
C ARG A 515 -2.81 -3.12 0.55
N CYS A 516 -3.40 -2.20 1.31
CA CYS A 516 -4.33 -2.54 2.38
C CYS A 516 -5.64 -3.16 1.85
N MET A 517 -6.14 -2.78 0.67
CA MET A 517 -7.32 -3.41 0.05
C MET A 517 -7.04 -4.84 -0.41
N ASP A 518 -5.85 -5.09 -0.95
CA ASP A 518 -5.51 -6.38 -1.54
C ASP A 518 -5.14 -7.43 -0.48
N ASP A 519 -4.45 -7.03 0.58
CA ASP A 519 -3.79 -7.97 1.51
C ASP A 519 -4.32 -7.93 2.96
N LEU A 520 -5.08 -6.90 3.34
CA LEU A 520 -5.59 -6.76 4.71
C LEU A 520 -7.10 -6.87 4.75
N PRO A 521 -7.66 -7.43 5.82
CA PRO A 521 -9.10 -7.64 5.91
C PRO A 521 -9.85 -6.35 6.29
N ILE A 522 -9.12 -5.29 6.69
CA ILE A 522 -9.66 -4.00 7.12
C ILE A 522 -8.75 -2.88 6.63
N LEU A 523 -9.33 -1.84 6.05
CA LEU A 523 -8.59 -0.65 5.64
C LEU A 523 -8.15 0.19 6.84
N PRO A 524 -7.16 1.07 6.70
CA PRO A 524 -6.85 2.08 7.70
C PRO A 524 -7.87 3.22 7.70
N ALA A 525 -8.24 3.70 8.88
CA ALA A 525 -8.95 4.95 9.09
C ALA A 525 -8.01 6.16 9.12
N ARG A 526 -6.71 5.98 9.37
CA ARG A 526 -5.69 7.03 9.23
C ARG A 526 -4.39 6.48 8.64
N ILE A 527 -3.77 7.26 7.77
CA ILE A 527 -2.41 7.04 7.27
C ILE A 527 -1.61 8.31 7.56
N ILE A 528 -0.49 8.20 8.26
CA ILE A 528 0.35 9.33 8.63
C ILE A 528 1.76 9.06 8.14
N LEU A 529 2.20 9.82 7.14
CA LEU A 529 3.58 9.79 6.66
C LEU A 529 4.40 10.76 7.50
N ILE A 530 5.50 10.27 8.07
CA ILE A 530 6.38 11.03 8.94
C ILE A 530 7.80 11.10 8.38
N LYS A 531 8.57 12.09 8.83
CA LYS A 531 9.94 12.31 8.36
C LYS A 531 10.83 11.11 8.69
N GLN A 532 11.72 10.73 7.78
CA GLN A 532 12.78 9.74 8.02
C GLN A 532 13.49 9.94 9.38
N ALA A 533 13.67 8.83 10.10
CA ALA A 533 14.29 8.74 11.43
C ALA A 533 13.53 9.50 12.52
N SER A 534 12.20 9.51 12.47
CA SER A 534 11.32 10.11 13.47
C SER A 534 10.30 9.16 14.09
N LEU A 535 10.14 7.93 13.58
CA LEU A 535 9.27 6.94 14.22
C LEU A 535 9.82 6.55 15.60
N PRO A 536 8.99 6.56 16.67
CA PRO A 536 9.39 6.04 17.97
C PRO A 536 9.77 4.56 17.89
N LYS A 537 11.06 4.29 18.05
CA LYS A 537 11.63 2.95 18.12
C LYS A 537 12.38 2.77 19.43
N THR A 538 12.44 1.55 19.94
CA THR A 538 13.38 1.17 21.00
C THR A 538 14.81 1.34 20.48
N SER A 539 15.77 1.30 21.39
CA SER A 539 17.18 1.32 21.00
C SER A 539 17.64 0.13 20.18
N SER A 540 16.92 -1.00 20.26
CA SER A 540 17.14 -2.19 19.44
C SER A 540 16.47 -2.10 18.06
N GLY A 541 15.76 -1.00 17.75
CA GLY A 541 15.09 -0.79 16.46
C GLY A 541 13.61 -1.17 16.44
N LYS A 542 13.08 -1.80 17.50
CA LYS A 542 11.68 -2.25 17.58
C LYS A 542 10.71 -1.07 17.61
N VAL A 543 9.66 -1.13 16.81
CA VAL A 543 8.60 -0.12 16.75
C VAL A 543 7.86 -0.01 18.09
N GLN A 544 7.70 1.21 18.62
CA GLN A 544 6.93 1.48 19.82
C GLN A 544 5.51 1.96 19.46
N ARG A 545 4.61 1.03 19.12
CA ARG A 545 3.24 1.31 18.65
C ARG A 545 2.43 2.19 19.60
N SER A 546 2.35 1.82 20.89
CA SER A 546 1.66 2.62 21.91
C SER A 546 2.23 4.04 22.05
N THR A 547 3.56 4.19 22.02
CA THR A 547 4.24 5.49 22.07
C THR A 547 4.00 6.32 20.80
N THR A 548 3.86 5.67 19.66
CA THR A 548 3.53 6.28 18.37
C THR A 548 2.06 6.70 18.33
N ARG A 549 1.15 5.85 18.80
CA ARG A 549 -0.27 6.15 19.00
C ARG A 549 -0.44 7.37 19.90
N GLN A 550 0.23 7.37 21.05
CA GLN A 550 0.16 8.50 21.97
C GLN A 550 0.73 9.77 21.34
N ALA A 551 1.87 9.69 20.65
CA ALA A 551 2.43 10.84 19.93
C ALA A 551 1.54 11.35 18.80
N LEU A 552 0.77 10.47 18.14
CA LEU A 552 -0.24 10.86 17.17
C LEU A 552 -1.39 11.62 17.86
N LEU A 553 -1.92 11.08 18.95
CA LEU A 553 -3.02 11.66 19.72
C LEU A 553 -2.63 13.02 20.33
N ASP A 554 -1.39 13.15 20.78
CA ASP A 554 -0.84 14.38 21.37
C ASP A 554 -0.34 15.38 20.31
N GLY A 555 -0.34 15.02 19.02
CA GLY A 555 0.12 15.89 17.93
C GLY A 555 1.64 16.10 17.87
N GLU A 556 2.42 15.20 18.44
CA GLU A 556 3.89 15.30 18.55
C GLU A 556 4.67 14.69 17.37
N LEU A 557 3.99 13.98 16.46
CA LEU A 557 4.64 13.37 15.30
C LEU A 557 5.15 14.41 14.31
N LYS A 558 6.31 14.13 13.69
CA LYS A 558 6.87 14.95 12.61
C LYS A 558 6.23 14.59 11.27
N ILE A 559 4.94 14.94 11.15
CA ILE A 559 4.09 14.62 10.01
C ILE A 559 4.60 15.36 8.76
N VAL A 560 4.79 14.60 7.68
CA VAL A 560 5.03 15.11 6.33
C VAL A 560 3.71 15.17 5.56
N ALA A 561 2.87 14.14 5.68
CA ALA A 561 1.53 14.10 5.12
C ALA A 561 0.62 13.24 6.00
N GLN A 562 -0.67 13.52 6.00
CA GLN A 562 -1.65 12.69 6.70
C GLN A 562 -2.93 12.58 5.87
N TRP A 563 -3.51 11.40 5.92
CA TRP A 563 -4.80 11.08 5.35
C TRP A 563 -5.65 10.46 6.44
N HIS A 564 -6.95 10.77 6.43
CA HIS A 564 -7.89 10.04 7.26
C HIS A 564 -9.19 9.79 6.52
N ARG A 565 -9.75 8.61 6.82
CA ARG A 565 -11.03 8.15 6.30
C ARG A 565 -12.09 9.18 6.67
N GLY A 566 -12.80 9.65 5.66
CA GLY A 566 -13.85 10.65 5.83
C GLY A 566 -13.43 12.12 5.91
N GLN A 567 -12.13 12.51 5.86
CA GLN A 567 -11.80 13.92 5.53
C GLN A 567 -11.76 14.14 4.02
N PRO A 568 -12.45 15.18 3.51
CA PRO A 568 -11.93 15.97 2.40
C PRO A 568 -10.80 16.87 2.90
N HIS A 569 -9.78 17.13 2.08
CA HIS A 569 -8.66 18.03 2.40
C HIS A 569 -9.20 19.42 2.89
N HIS A 570 -9.05 19.73 4.20
CA HIS A 570 -9.37 20.97 4.97
C HIS A 570 -10.83 21.53 5.04
N GLN A 571 -11.27 21.84 6.30
CA GLN A 571 -12.62 22.07 6.96
C GLN A 571 -13.27 23.50 6.87
N PRO A 572 -14.43 23.97 7.52
CA PRO A 572 -15.21 23.53 8.76
C PRO A 572 -16.78 23.81 9.01
N GLN A 573 -17.43 23.07 9.99
CA GLN A 573 -18.56 23.26 11.03
C GLN A 573 -20.13 23.61 10.86
N THR A 574 -21.04 22.74 11.42
CA THR A 574 -22.38 22.76 12.22
C THR A 574 -23.82 23.41 11.91
N GLN A 575 -24.96 22.61 11.94
CA GLN A 575 -26.34 22.70 12.64
C GLN A 575 -27.60 21.95 11.96
N LYS A 576 -28.72 21.61 12.68
CA LYS A 576 -29.80 20.54 12.45
C LYS A 576 -31.27 20.97 12.02
N LYS A 577 -32.00 20.14 11.20
CA LYS A 577 -33.47 20.02 10.78
C LYS A 577 -33.80 18.49 10.67
N ILE A 578 -35.06 17.94 10.51
CA ILE A 578 -35.24 16.52 10.03
C ILE A 578 -34.77 16.52 8.59
N ALA A 579 -33.46 16.42 8.53
CA ALA A 579 -32.67 16.50 7.34
C ALA A 579 -32.87 15.20 6.60
N ASN A 580 -32.60 15.27 5.31
CA ASN A 580 -32.31 14.15 4.46
C ASN A 580 -31.79 12.89 5.21
N ASN A 581 -30.81 13.06 6.11
CA ASN A 581 -30.20 12.00 6.93
C ASN A 581 -31.16 11.17 7.82
N GLN A 582 -32.28 11.73 8.29
CA GLN A 582 -33.27 10.96 9.07
C GLN A 582 -34.18 10.10 8.18
N LEU A 583 -34.51 10.58 6.97
CA LEU A 583 -35.23 9.80 5.97
C LEU A 583 -34.33 8.69 5.39
N ILE A 584 -33.04 8.99 5.23
CA ILE A 584 -31.98 8.05 4.87
C ILE A 584 -31.92 6.88 5.86
N GLN A 585 -31.83 7.15 7.17
CA GLN A 585 -31.78 6.10 8.19
C GLN A 585 -33.03 5.20 8.21
N LEU A 586 -34.22 5.76 7.98
CA LEU A 586 -35.48 5.00 7.89
C LEU A 586 -35.49 4.06 6.68
N LEU A 587 -35.00 4.53 5.54
CA LEU A 587 -34.91 3.73 4.33
C LEU A 587 -33.82 2.66 4.40
N GLN A 588 -32.68 2.93 5.05
CA GLN A 588 -31.64 1.92 5.32
C GLN A 588 -32.19 0.78 6.19
N GLN A 589 -32.92 1.13 7.27
CA GLN A 589 -33.56 0.13 8.15
C GLN A 589 -34.61 -0.70 7.42
N TRP A 590 -35.42 -0.05 6.57
CA TRP A 590 -36.47 -0.72 5.83
C TRP A 590 -35.94 -1.72 4.80
N LEU A 591 -34.86 -1.35 4.08
CA LEU A 591 -34.24 -2.18 3.07
C LEU A 591 -33.46 -3.35 3.72
N ALA A 592 -32.79 -3.08 4.84
CA ALA A 592 -32.03 -4.09 5.59
C ALA A 592 -32.91 -5.23 6.12
N GLN A 593 -34.10 -4.92 6.66
CA GLN A 593 -35.04 -5.93 7.15
C GLN A 593 -35.49 -6.90 6.05
N ARG A 594 -35.67 -6.44 4.82
CA ARG A 594 -36.14 -7.27 3.70
C ARG A 594 -35.03 -8.06 3.03
N LEU A 595 -33.80 -7.59 3.13
CA LEU A 595 -32.60 -8.30 2.68
C LEU A 595 -31.99 -9.19 3.77
N ASN A 596 -32.63 -9.27 4.95
CA ASN A 596 -32.20 -10.05 6.10
C ASN A 596 -30.75 -9.74 6.51
N THR A 597 -30.37 -8.46 6.42
CA THR A 597 -29.08 -7.87 6.80
C THR A 597 -29.31 -6.72 7.80
N GLU A 598 -28.27 -6.15 8.40
CA GLU A 598 -28.42 -5.04 9.34
C GLU A 598 -28.58 -3.68 8.62
N ALA A 599 -29.27 -2.71 9.23
CA ALA A 599 -29.52 -1.37 8.66
C ALA A 599 -28.24 -0.67 8.22
N ASP A 600 -27.16 -0.89 8.98
CA ASP A 600 -25.84 -0.29 8.77
C ASP A 600 -25.08 -0.98 7.62
N CYS A 601 -25.54 -2.15 7.18
CA CYS A 601 -25.06 -2.87 5.99
C CYS A 601 -25.74 -2.40 4.70
N ILE A 602 -26.80 -1.58 4.80
CA ILE A 602 -27.37 -0.88 3.65
C ILE A 602 -26.73 0.50 3.60
N ASP A 603 -25.61 0.64 2.90
CA ASP A 603 -25.03 1.95 2.62
C ASP A 603 -26.01 2.79 1.77
N PRO A 604 -26.42 3.98 2.23
CA PRO A 604 -27.43 4.78 1.56
C PRO A 604 -26.93 5.53 0.34
N GLU A 605 -25.61 5.58 0.12
CA GLU A 605 -24.96 6.11 -1.09
C GLU A 605 -24.61 4.98 -2.07
N VAL A 606 -24.85 3.72 -1.67
CA VAL A 606 -24.74 2.55 -2.55
C VAL A 606 -26.08 2.28 -3.22
N ASN A 607 -26.02 1.81 -4.47
CA ASN A 607 -27.18 1.73 -5.34
C ASN A 607 -28.11 0.64 -4.84
N PHE A 608 -29.39 0.89 -5.03
CA PHE A 608 -30.43 -0.12 -4.88
C PHE A 608 -30.10 -1.41 -5.66
N ALA A 609 -29.47 -1.31 -6.84
CA ALA A 609 -29.04 -2.47 -7.62
C ALA A 609 -27.93 -3.34 -6.97
N PHE A 610 -26.98 -2.74 -6.22
CA PHE A 610 -25.94 -3.49 -5.49
C PHE A 610 -26.55 -4.38 -4.39
N TYR A 611 -27.71 -3.95 -3.87
CA TYR A 611 -28.50 -4.69 -2.89
C TYR A 611 -29.56 -5.61 -3.49
N GLY A 612 -29.59 -5.78 -4.82
CA GLY A 612 -30.53 -6.67 -5.51
C GLY A 612 -31.98 -6.18 -5.52
N VAL A 613 -32.22 -4.88 -5.36
CA VAL A 613 -33.57 -4.30 -5.40
C VAL A 613 -34.16 -4.43 -6.81
N ASP A 614 -35.19 -5.27 -6.94
CA ASP A 614 -35.93 -5.50 -8.19
C ASP A 614 -37.28 -4.76 -8.23
N SER A 615 -38.04 -4.95 -9.32
CA SER A 615 -39.34 -4.30 -9.53
C SER A 615 -40.38 -4.61 -8.43
N SER A 616 -40.22 -5.69 -7.66
CA SER A 616 -41.12 -6.03 -6.56
C SER A 616 -40.72 -5.40 -5.21
N LEU A 617 -39.41 -5.30 -4.92
CA LEU A 617 -38.89 -4.58 -3.74
C LEU A 617 -39.07 -3.06 -3.89
N ALA A 618 -38.98 -2.53 -5.10
CA ALA A 618 -39.17 -1.10 -5.38
C ALA A 618 -40.61 -0.61 -5.12
N VAL A 619 -41.64 -1.39 -5.53
CA VAL A 619 -43.06 -1.06 -5.27
C VAL A 619 -43.37 -1.05 -3.77
N GLN A 620 -42.74 -1.94 -3.00
CA GLN A 620 -42.89 -1.99 -1.54
C GLN A 620 -42.18 -0.83 -0.83
N MET A 621 -41.01 -0.38 -1.34
CA MET A 621 -40.25 0.75 -0.77
C MET A 621 -41.00 2.06 -0.94
N VAL A 622 -41.66 2.24 -2.09
CA VAL A 622 -42.54 3.38 -2.35
C VAL A 622 -43.74 3.39 -1.42
N SER A 623 -44.44 2.27 -1.27
CA SER A 623 -45.61 2.19 -0.38
C SER A 623 -45.27 2.46 1.11
N TYR A 624 -44.03 2.16 1.53
CA TYR A 624 -43.50 2.54 2.84
C TYR A 624 -43.20 4.04 2.96
N LEU A 625 -42.63 4.67 1.92
CA LEU A 625 -42.36 6.11 1.88
C LEU A 625 -43.63 6.96 1.89
N GLU A 626 -44.67 6.56 1.15
CA GLU A 626 -45.97 7.24 1.14
C GLU A 626 -46.60 7.27 2.54
N GLY A 627 -46.40 6.20 3.32
CA GLY A 627 -46.88 6.09 4.71
C GLY A 627 -46.12 6.97 5.72
N ILE A 628 -44.84 7.27 5.51
CA ILE A 628 -44.02 8.10 6.41
C ILE A 628 -44.09 9.59 6.03
N LEU A 629 -44.22 9.89 4.74
CA LEU A 629 -44.22 11.26 4.20
C LEU A 629 -45.62 11.82 3.95
N GLY A 630 -46.65 10.95 3.88
CA GLY A 630 -48.06 11.34 3.71
C GLY A 630 -48.43 11.85 2.31
N LYS A 631 -47.68 11.45 1.27
CA LYS A 631 -47.81 11.91 -0.13
C LYS A 631 -47.75 10.71 -1.08
N GLU A 632 -48.51 10.69 -2.18
CA GLU A 632 -48.38 9.68 -3.25
C GLU A 632 -47.05 9.85 -4.02
N ILE A 633 -46.35 8.75 -4.34
CA ILE A 633 -45.01 8.72 -4.96
C ILE A 633 -44.99 7.70 -6.13
N ASN A 634 -44.44 8.07 -7.29
CA ASN A 634 -44.30 7.18 -8.45
C ASN A 634 -43.02 6.33 -8.37
N VAL A 635 -43.12 5.03 -8.67
CA VAL A 635 -42.01 4.05 -8.59
C VAL A 635 -40.78 4.37 -9.43
N SER A 636 -40.92 5.03 -10.58
CA SER A 636 -39.78 5.37 -11.46
C SER A 636 -38.67 6.21 -10.81
N ILE A 637 -38.97 6.89 -9.69
CA ILE A 637 -38.05 7.76 -8.95
C ILE A 637 -36.79 7.06 -8.40
N LEU A 638 -36.89 5.76 -8.06
CA LEU A 638 -35.79 4.97 -7.47
C LEU A 638 -34.65 4.69 -8.47
N TRP A 639 -34.87 4.96 -9.76
CA TRP A 639 -33.88 4.79 -10.82
C TRP A 639 -33.13 6.08 -11.12
N ASN A 640 -33.80 7.23 -10.98
CA ASN A 640 -33.20 8.55 -11.14
C ASN A 640 -32.40 8.96 -9.90
N TYR A 641 -32.79 8.44 -8.73
CA TYR A 641 -32.12 8.62 -7.46
C TYR A 641 -31.73 7.25 -6.94
N SER A 642 -30.62 6.75 -7.45
CA SER A 642 -30.30 5.33 -7.43
C SER A 642 -29.81 4.82 -6.06
N THR A 643 -29.71 5.73 -5.08
CA THR A 643 -29.27 5.48 -3.71
C THR A 643 -30.29 6.09 -2.73
N ILE A 644 -30.37 5.55 -1.52
CA ILE A 644 -31.26 6.05 -0.45
C ILE A 644 -31.01 7.54 -0.14
N ALA A 645 -29.77 7.97 -0.25
CA ALA A 645 -29.33 9.35 -0.01
C ALA A 645 -29.73 10.32 -1.11
N GLN A 646 -29.67 9.89 -2.37
CA GLN A 646 -30.20 10.64 -3.50
C GLN A 646 -31.72 10.75 -3.43
N LEU A 647 -32.42 9.67 -3.10
CA LEU A 647 -33.89 9.62 -3.04
C LEU A 647 -34.44 10.47 -1.90
N SER A 648 -33.81 10.41 -0.73
CA SER A 648 -34.19 11.24 0.41
C SER A 648 -33.91 12.73 0.17
N ALA A 649 -32.88 13.06 -0.62
CA ALA A 649 -32.53 14.45 -0.95
C ALA A 649 -33.60 15.11 -1.83
N TYR A 650 -34.15 14.34 -2.76
CA TYR A 650 -35.21 14.80 -3.66
C TYR A 650 -36.57 14.94 -2.95
N LEU A 651 -36.91 14.02 -2.05
CA LEU A 651 -38.23 14.00 -1.37
C LEU A 651 -38.39 15.04 -0.25
N LEU A 652 -37.28 15.55 0.30
CA LEU A 652 -37.24 16.56 1.36
C LEU A 652 -36.23 17.69 1.03
N PRO A 653 -36.52 18.55 0.03
CA PRO A 653 -35.59 19.61 -0.36
C PRO A 653 -35.38 20.59 0.80
N ALA A 654 -34.11 20.85 1.15
CA ALA A 654 -33.75 21.91 2.06
C ALA A 654 -34.00 23.27 1.38
N GLY A 655 -34.72 24.17 2.06
CA GLY A 655 -35.30 25.40 1.52
C GLY A 655 -34.39 26.27 0.66
N GLU A 656 -35.04 26.90 -0.33
CA GLU A 656 -34.55 27.84 -1.33
C GLU A 656 -33.41 28.74 -0.84
N LYS A 657 -32.28 28.70 -1.56
CA LYS A 657 -31.51 29.90 -1.86
C LYS A 657 -30.85 29.76 -3.23
N GLU A 658 -31.20 30.74 -4.05
CA GLU A 658 -30.91 30.95 -5.45
C GLU A 658 -29.47 30.63 -5.87
N MET A 659 -29.35 30.06 -7.08
CA MET A 659 -28.14 30.10 -7.90
C MET A 659 -27.65 31.55 -8.00
N GLN A 660 -26.71 31.94 -7.14
CA GLN A 660 -25.87 33.10 -7.40
C GLN A 660 -24.71 32.65 -8.30
N THR A 661 -24.83 33.06 -9.55
CA THR A 661 -23.81 33.08 -10.59
C THR A 661 -22.57 33.84 -10.10
N ASP A 662 -21.54 33.12 -9.68
CA ASP A 662 -20.17 33.66 -9.62
C ASP A 662 -19.53 33.52 -11.01
N HIS A 663 -20.03 34.32 -11.95
CA HIS A 663 -19.20 34.78 -13.06
C HIS A 663 -18.36 35.93 -12.51
N GLU A 664 -17.05 35.74 -12.43
CA GLU A 664 -15.99 36.73 -12.71
C GLU A 664 -14.70 36.43 -11.93
N LYS A 665 -13.87 35.58 -12.52
CA LYS A 665 -12.40 35.75 -12.47
C LYS A 665 -11.87 35.60 -13.88
N SER A 666 -11.74 36.74 -14.57
CA SER A 666 -10.82 37.00 -15.70
C SER A 666 -10.36 35.75 -16.47
N GLN A 667 -11.24 35.17 -17.28
CA GLN A 667 -10.89 34.13 -18.24
C GLN A 667 -10.04 34.74 -19.36
N LEU A 668 -8.75 34.39 -19.42
CA LEU A 668 -8.11 34.25 -20.72
C LEU A 668 -8.83 33.07 -21.38
N PHE A 669 -9.71 33.37 -22.35
CA PHE A 669 -10.42 32.36 -23.11
C PHE A 669 -9.40 31.47 -23.83
N ALA A 670 -9.54 30.15 -23.70
CA ALA A 670 -8.69 29.21 -24.41
C ALA A 670 -8.98 29.31 -25.91
N GLU A 671 -7.93 29.27 -26.72
CA GLU A 671 -8.07 29.33 -28.17
C GLU A 671 -8.83 28.10 -28.71
N PRO A 672 -9.87 28.26 -29.55
CA PRO A 672 -10.57 27.13 -30.17
C PRO A 672 -9.66 26.33 -31.12
N ILE A 673 -9.95 25.04 -31.27
CA ILE A 673 -9.16 24.12 -32.09
C ILE A 673 -9.94 23.75 -33.36
N ALA A 674 -9.32 23.90 -34.53
CA ALA A 674 -9.88 23.47 -35.80
C ALA A 674 -9.56 21.99 -36.07
N ILE A 675 -10.59 21.24 -36.48
CA ILE A 675 -10.41 19.94 -37.15
C ILE A 675 -10.19 20.25 -38.63
N ILE A 676 -9.00 19.96 -39.14
CA ILE A 676 -8.62 20.29 -40.52
C ILE A 676 -8.60 19.08 -41.45
N GLY A 677 -8.49 17.87 -40.92
CA GLY A 677 -8.56 16.64 -41.70
C GLY A 677 -9.15 15.49 -40.89
N MET A 678 -9.76 14.52 -41.57
CA MET A 678 -10.30 13.32 -40.95
C MET A 678 -10.27 12.12 -41.88
N SER A 679 -10.21 10.92 -41.33
CA SER A 679 -10.24 9.64 -42.05
C SER A 679 -10.81 8.54 -41.14
N CYS A 680 -11.38 7.49 -41.73
CA CYS A 680 -11.87 6.34 -40.96
C CYS A 680 -11.91 5.03 -41.75
N ARG A 681 -11.89 3.93 -41.01
CA ARG A 681 -12.29 2.58 -41.41
C ARG A 681 -13.27 2.04 -40.38
N PHE A 682 -14.51 1.78 -40.79
CA PHE A 682 -15.59 1.34 -39.90
C PHE A 682 -16.34 0.14 -40.50
N PRO A 683 -17.15 -0.58 -39.70
CA PRO A 683 -17.99 -1.68 -40.17
C PRO A 683 -19.02 -1.22 -41.22
N GLY A 684 -19.59 -2.18 -41.95
CA GLY A 684 -20.49 -1.89 -43.06
C GLY A 684 -19.76 -1.52 -44.36
N ASP A 685 -18.54 -2.03 -44.54
CA ASP A 685 -17.67 -1.78 -45.70
C ASP A 685 -17.23 -0.31 -45.87
N VAL A 686 -17.20 0.45 -44.78
CA VAL A 686 -16.79 1.85 -44.79
C VAL A 686 -15.27 1.98 -44.89
N LYS A 687 -14.81 2.48 -46.04
CA LYS A 687 -13.40 2.75 -46.37
C LYS A 687 -13.09 4.25 -46.52
N SER A 688 -14.04 5.14 -46.27
CA SER A 688 -13.83 6.59 -46.32
C SER A 688 -14.86 7.33 -45.47
N ILE A 689 -14.64 8.63 -45.24
CA ILE A 689 -15.61 9.47 -44.51
C ILE A 689 -16.90 9.70 -45.32
N GLU A 690 -16.81 9.68 -46.65
CA GLU A 690 -17.95 9.78 -47.56
C GLU A 690 -18.82 8.53 -47.49
N GLU A 691 -18.21 7.34 -47.54
CA GLU A 691 -18.93 6.08 -47.36
C GLU A 691 -19.52 5.96 -45.95
N PHE A 692 -18.84 6.49 -44.94
CA PHE A 692 -19.40 6.55 -43.60
C PHE A 692 -20.64 7.43 -43.55
N TRP A 693 -20.60 8.59 -44.20
CA TRP A 693 -21.76 9.45 -44.32
C TRP A 693 -22.93 8.78 -45.04
N GLU A 694 -22.66 8.04 -46.12
CA GLU A 694 -23.68 7.27 -46.83
C GLU A 694 -24.35 6.22 -45.93
N LEU A 695 -23.56 5.43 -45.19
CA LEU A 695 -24.06 4.46 -44.22
C LEU A 695 -24.94 5.14 -43.15
N LEU A 696 -24.46 6.26 -42.59
CA LEU A 696 -25.18 7.00 -41.56
C LEU A 696 -26.51 7.57 -42.08
N VAL A 697 -26.50 8.28 -43.22
CA VAL A 697 -27.66 9.00 -43.74
C VAL A 697 -28.74 8.07 -44.30
N ASN A 698 -28.35 6.87 -44.75
CA ASN A 698 -29.27 5.82 -45.17
C ASN A 698 -29.88 5.07 -43.98
N GLY A 699 -29.27 5.16 -42.80
CA GLY A 699 -29.66 4.38 -41.63
C GLY A 699 -29.30 2.90 -41.78
N ASP A 700 -28.16 2.64 -42.43
CA ASP A 700 -27.64 1.30 -42.61
C ASP A 700 -26.96 0.80 -41.32
N ASP A 701 -27.00 -0.51 -41.14
CA ASP A 701 -26.54 -1.19 -39.93
C ASP A 701 -25.33 -2.08 -40.25
N GLY A 702 -24.17 -1.70 -39.70
CA GLY A 702 -22.87 -2.29 -39.96
C GLY A 702 -22.56 -3.55 -39.15
N ILE A 703 -23.47 -4.03 -38.28
CA ILE A 703 -23.23 -5.28 -37.54
C ILE A 703 -23.56 -6.50 -38.41
N THR A 704 -22.60 -7.43 -38.50
CA THR A 704 -22.69 -8.67 -39.26
C THR A 704 -22.45 -9.88 -38.36
N GLU A 705 -22.58 -11.09 -38.91
CA GLU A 705 -22.05 -12.27 -38.24
C GLU A 705 -20.51 -12.25 -38.19
N VAL A 706 -19.93 -12.94 -37.22
CA VAL A 706 -18.47 -13.11 -37.11
C VAL A 706 -17.93 -13.75 -38.40
N PRO A 707 -16.99 -13.11 -39.12
CA PRO A 707 -16.40 -13.69 -40.32
C PRO A 707 -15.67 -15.00 -40.01
N SER A 708 -15.83 -16.00 -40.88
CA SER A 708 -15.13 -17.29 -40.74
C SER A 708 -13.60 -17.18 -40.79
N SER A 709 -13.07 -16.07 -41.30
CA SER A 709 -11.65 -15.73 -41.28
C SER A 709 -11.12 -15.27 -39.92
N ARG A 710 -11.99 -15.00 -38.94
CA ARG A 710 -11.60 -14.57 -37.58
C ARG A 710 -11.48 -15.77 -36.65
N TRP A 711 -12.60 -16.41 -36.32
CA TRP A 711 -12.67 -17.65 -35.57
C TRP A 711 -13.97 -18.40 -35.90
N ASP A 712 -13.99 -19.71 -35.64
CA ASP A 712 -15.23 -20.50 -35.73
C ASP A 712 -16.06 -20.32 -34.45
N PRO A 713 -17.24 -19.66 -34.52
CA PRO A 713 -18.07 -19.43 -33.35
C PRO A 713 -18.64 -20.73 -32.76
N HIS A 714 -18.71 -21.82 -33.54
CA HIS A 714 -19.26 -23.11 -33.11
C HIS A 714 -18.29 -23.94 -32.26
N LEU A 715 -16.99 -23.63 -32.27
CA LEU A 715 -15.99 -24.34 -31.46
C LEU A 715 -15.99 -23.92 -29.98
N TYR A 716 -16.65 -22.80 -29.62
CA TYR A 716 -16.70 -22.24 -28.27
C TYR A 716 -18.13 -22.39 -27.69
N ALA A 717 -18.54 -23.65 -27.47
CA ALA A 717 -19.94 -24.11 -27.45
C ALA A 717 -20.76 -23.90 -26.15
N HIS A 718 -20.60 -22.79 -25.41
CA HIS A 718 -21.44 -22.58 -24.22
C HIS A 718 -22.41 -21.40 -24.23
N GLU A 719 -22.25 -20.40 -25.10
CA GLU A 719 -23.26 -19.37 -25.46
C GLU A 719 -22.62 -18.44 -26.51
N PRO A 720 -22.80 -18.65 -27.82
CA PRO A 720 -21.87 -18.10 -28.80
C PRO A 720 -22.25 -16.65 -29.17
N ILE A 721 -21.32 -15.71 -28.96
CA ILE A 721 -21.44 -14.33 -29.45
C ILE A 721 -21.13 -14.35 -30.94
N ASN A 722 -22.19 -14.34 -31.74
CA ASN A 722 -22.08 -14.56 -33.18
C ASN A 722 -22.16 -13.29 -34.02
N GLN A 723 -22.34 -12.12 -33.41
CA GLN A 723 -22.48 -10.84 -34.11
C GLN A 723 -21.51 -9.79 -33.61
N GLY A 724 -21.03 -8.96 -34.52
CA GLY A 724 -20.08 -7.87 -34.27
C GLY A 724 -19.94 -6.96 -35.49
N GLY A 725 -19.36 -5.77 -35.28
CA GLY A 725 -18.95 -4.93 -36.40
C GLY A 725 -17.52 -5.28 -36.78
N PHE A 726 -17.29 -5.64 -38.05
CA PHE A 726 -15.98 -6.09 -38.52
C PHE A 726 -15.50 -5.26 -39.71
N VAL A 727 -14.22 -4.97 -39.72
CA VAL A 727 -13.51 -4.33 -40.83
C VAL A 727 -12.92 -5.42 -41.72
N LYS A 728 -13.09 -5.26 -43.05
CA LYS A 728 -12.53 -6.18 -44.03
C LYS A 728 -11.06 -5.88 -44.30
N ASP A 729 -10.36 -6.86 -44.90
CA ASP A 729 -9.01 -6.70 -45.44
C ASP A 729 -7.95 -6.27 -44.39
N ILE A 730 -8.16 -6.53 -43.09
CA ILE A 730 -7.25 -6.14 -42.00
C ILE A 730 -5.87 -6.83 -42.07
N ASP A 731 -5.76 -7.89 -42.87
CA ASP A 731 -4.54 -8.61 -43.17
C ASP A 731 -3.72 -7.97 -44.29
N GLN A 732 -4.29 -7.03 -45.04
CA GLN A 732 -3.64 -6.29 -46.13
C GLN A 732 -3.01 -4.98 -45.63
N PHE A 733 -1.86 -4.60 -46.20
CA PHE A 733 -1.15 -3.37 -45.87
C PHE A 733 -0.07 -3.06 -46.91
N ASP A 734 0.04 -1.80 -47.36
CA ASP A 734 1.12 -1.37 -48.27
C ASP A 734 2.42 -1.08 -47.51
N ALA A 735 3.14 -2.16 -47.16
CA ALA A 735 4.40 -2.04 -46.43
C ALA A 735 5.46 -1.22 -47.18
N GLN A 736 5.45 -1.22 -48.52
CA GLN A 736 6.44 -0.52 -49.31
C GLN A 736 6.26 1.00 -49.23
N LEU A 737 5.02 1.49 -49.28
CA LEU A 737 4.70 2.91 -49.10
C LEU A 737 5.26 3.44 -47.78
N PHE A 738 5.10 2.68 -46.71
CA PHE A 738 5.55 3.06 -45.36
C PHE A 738 7.01 2.72 -45.06
N GLN A 739 7.76 2.20 -46.05
CA GLN A 739 9.16 1.78 -45.91
C GLN A 739 9.37 0.71 -44.82
N ILE A 740 8.38 -0.17 -44.63
CA ILE A 740 8.41 -1.27 -43.66
C ILE A 740 8.81 -2.56 -44.37
N ASN A 741 9.69 -3.34 -43.76
CA ASN A 741 10.10 -4.64 -44.29
C ASN A 741 8.87 -5.58 -44.36
N PRO A 742 8.62 -6.33 -45.46
CA PRO A 742 7.51 -7.26 -45.53
C PRO A 742 7.43 -8.27 -44.37
N LEU A 743 8.57 -8.73 -43.85
CA LEU A 743 8.61 -9.62 -42.68
C LEU A 743 8.20 -8.89 -41.39
N GLU A 744 8.59 -7.62 -41.24
CA GLU A 744 8.14 -6.80 -40.12
C GLU A 744 6.65 -6.51 -40.23
N ALA A 745 6.17 -6.23 -41.45
CA ALA A 745 4.77 -5.98 -41.72
C ALA A 745 3.91 -7.19 -41.35
N GLU A 746 4.35 -8.43 -41.66
CA GLU A 746 3.66 -9.66 -41.26
C GLU A 746 3.50 -9.77 -39.74
N SER A 747 4.56 -9.43 -38.98
CA SER A 747 4.58 -9.49 -37.51
C SER A 747 3.93 -8.30 -36.80
N MET A 748 3.53 -7.26 -37.54
CA MET A 748 2.99 -6.03 -37.01
C MET A 748 1.48 -6.13 -36.79
N ASP A 749 0.98 -5.72 -35.62
CA ASP A 749 -0.46 -5.73 -35.33
C ASP A 749 -1.24 -4.95 -36.42
N PRO A 750 -2.33 -5.51 -36.98
CA PRO A 750 -3.23 -4.81 -37.91
C PRO A 750 -3.66 -3.41 -37.47
N GLN A 751 -3.77 -3.17 -36.16
CA GLN A 751 -4.07 -1.86 -35.61
C GLN A 751 -3.02 -0.81 -35.99
N HIS A 752 -1.73 -1.15 -35.99
CA HIS A 752 -0.65 -0.25 -36.38
C HIS A 752 -0.69 0.05 -37.88
N ARG A 753 -0.99 -0.96 -38.70
CA ARG A 753 -1.11 -0.86 -40.16
C ARG A 753 -2.23 0.12 -40.53
N LEU A 754 -3.41 -0.04 -39.93
CA LEU A 754 -4.55 0.84 -40.14
C LEU A 754 -4.27 2.28 -39.72
N LEU A 755 -3.59 2.49 -38.59
CA LEU A 755 -3.23 3.84 -38.13
C LEU A 755 -2.29 4.55 -39.11
N LEU A 756 -1.33 3.84 -39.72
CA LEU A 756 -0.43 4.40 -40.73
C LEU A 756 -1.20 4.87 -41.97
N GLU A 757 -2.08 4.01 -42.50
CA GLU A 757 -2.92 4.33 -43.67
C GLU A 757 -3.88 5.49 -43.38
N LEU A 758 -4.58 5.46 -42.25
CA LEU A 758 -5.52 6.51 -41.88
C LEU A 758 -4.83 7.84 -41.55
N THR A 759 -3.65 7.81 -40.93
CA THR A 759 -2.89 9.05 -40.71
C THR A 759 -2.49 9.68 -42.04
N TRP A 760 -2.05 8.87 -43.00
CA TRP A 760 -1.74 9.34 -44.35
C TRP A 760 -2.96 9.98 -45.03
N GLU A 761 -4.11 9.31 -45.01
CA GLU A 761 -5.36 9.81 -45.60
C GLU A 761 -5.88 11.07 -44.88
N GLY A 762 -5.85 11.09 -43.55
CA GLY A 762 -6.28 12.24 -42.75
C GLY A 762 -5.46 13.49 -43.05
N LEU A 763 -4.15 13.34 -43.22
CA LEU A 763 -3.26 14.44 -43.64
C LEU A 763 -3.54 14.89 -45.07
N GLN A 764 -3.78 13.97 -46.01
CA GLN A 764 -4.19 14.33 -47.37
C GLN A 764 -5.52 15.09 -47.39
N ASN A 765 -6.49 14.67 -46.59
CA ASN A 765 -7.77 15.36 -46.45
C ASN A 765 -7.62 16.75 -45.81
N ALA A 766 -6.57 16.97 -45.01
CA ALA A 766 -6.17 18.30 -44.53
C ALA A 766 -5.42 19.15 -45.57
N GLY A 767 -5.11 18.60 -46.75
CA GLY A 767 -4.26 19.26 -47.75
C GLY A 767 -2.78 19.30 -47.38
N ILE A 768 -2.34 18.49 -46.43
CA ILE A 768 -0.97 18.42 -45.95
C ILE A 768 -0.25 17.24 -46.60
N ASP A 769 0.90 17.48 -47.23
CA ASP A 769 1.81 16.42 -47.65
C ASP A 769 2.38 15.74 -46.39
N PRO A 770 2.10 14.44 -46.14
CA PRO A 770 2.57 13.76 -44.93
C PRO A 770 4.09 13.86 -44.72
N LEU A 771 4.87 13.86 -45.81
CA LEU A 771 6.33 13.91 -45.75
C LEU A 771 6.87 15.33 -45.48
N SER A 772 6.03 16.35 -45.59
CA SER A 772 6.39 17.73 -45.26
C SER A 772 6.49 17.99 -43.76
N LEU A 773 5.93 17.09 -42.92
CA LEU A 773 5.98 17.15 -41.46
C LEU A 773 7.34 16.71 -40.88
N LYS A 774 8.31 16.39 -41.74
CA LYS A 774 9.64 16.02 -41.26
C LYS A 774 10.29 17.18 -40.51
N ASN A 775 10.72 16.89 -39.29
CA ASN A 775 11.29 17.81 -38.32
C ASN A 775 10.34 18.90 -37.79
N THR A 776 9.03 18.77 -37.99
CA THR A 776 8.06 19.70 -37.39
C THR A 776 7.73 19.29 -35.96
N ASN A 777 7.24 20.26 -35.20
CA ASN A 777 6.68 20.05 -33.87
C ASN A 777 5.22 19.57 -34.01
N THR A 778 5.06 18.30 -34.38
CA THR A 778 3.75 17.66 -34.56
C THR A 778 3.59 16.54 -33.54
N ALA A 779 2.54 16.64 -32.73
CA ALA A 779 2.21 15.68 -31.69
C ALA A 779 1.27 14.58 -32.22
N ILE A 780 1.34 13.39 -31.62
CA ILE A 780 0.59 12.19 -31.98
C ILE A 780 0.00 11.56 -30.73
N PHE A 781 -1.32 11.47 -30.67
CA PHE A 781 -2.07 10.88 -29.55
C PHE A 781 -3.01 9.80 -30.07
N ILE A 782 -2.77 8.54 -29.67
CA ILE A 782 -3.51 7.38 -30.19
C ILE A 782 -4.22 6.64 -29.05
N GLY A 783 -5.54 6.53 -29.12
CA GLY A 783 -6.32 5.66 -28.25
C GLY A 783 -6.25 4.20 -28.72
N ILE A 784 -5.72 3.30 -27.89
CA ILE A 784 -5.57 1.86 -28.19
C ILE A 784 -5.54 1.07 -26.87
N SER A 785 -6.21 -0.09 -26.82
CA SER A 785 -6.36 -0.87 -25.57
C SER A 785 -6.21 -2.39 -25.75
N SER A 786 -6.58 -2.95 -26.91
CA SER A 786 -6.55 -4.40 -27.17
C SER A 786 -5.21 -4.88 -27.74
N ASN A 787 -4.83 -6.14 -27.47
CA ASN A 787 -3.57 -6.75 -27.91
C ASN A 787 -3.76 -8.19 -28.41
N ASP A 788 -4.86 -8.44 -29.13
CA ASP A 788 -5.27 -9.77 -29.58
C ASP A 788 -4.21 -10.44 -30.47
N TYR A 789 -3.52 -9.66 -31.32
CA TYR A 789 -2.54 -10.18 -32.27
C TYR A 789 -1.33 -10.81 -31.57
N SER A 790 -0.82 -10.16 -30.52
CA SER A 790 0.26 -10.68 -29.66
C SER A 790 -0.09 -12.03 -29.05
N HIS A 791 -1.35 -12.21 -28.65
CA HIS A 791 -1.82 -13.47 -28.10
C HIS A 791 -1.94 -14.58 -29.14
N LEU A 792 -2.44 -14.26 -30.35
CA LEU A 792 -2.53 -15.22 -31.44
C LEU A 792 -1.14 -15.70 -31.87
N ALA A 793 -0.18 -14.79 -31.99
CA ALA A 793 1.19 -15.11 -32.35
C ALA A 793 1.89 -16.01 -31.30
N ASN A 794 1.62 -15.85 -30.00
CA ASN A 794 2.17 -16.72 -28.94
C ASN A 794 1.59 -18.14 -28.95
N ASN A 795 0.37 -18.34 -29.49
CA ASN A 795 -0.28 -19.65 -29.56
C ASN A 795 0.18 -20.49 -30.76
N ILE A 796 0.89 -19.90 -31.72
CA ILE A 796 1.50 -20.62 -32.84
C ILE A 796 2.81 -21.22 -32.34
N SER A 797 2.85 -22.55 -32.21
CA SER A 797 4.04 -23.34 -31.87
C SER A 797 5.15 -23.14 -32.92
N SER A 798 5.86 -22.01 -32.84
CA SER A 798 7.01 -21.72 -33.67
C SER A 798 8.26 -21.69 -32.79
N THR A 799 9.20 -22.57 -33.11
CA THR A 799 10.54 -22.63 -32.50
C THR A 799 11.45 -21.49 -32.98
N HIS A 800 10.88 -20.50 -33.68
CA HIS A 800 11.59 -19.38 -34.28
C HIS A 800 11.32 -18.10 -33.49
N ILE A 801 12.40 -17.44 -33.05
CA ILE A 801 12.33 -16.11 -32.44
C ILE A 801 12.15 -15.10 -33.58
N ASP A 802 10.95 -14.53 -33.69
CA ASP A 802 10.69 -13.41 -34.58
C ASP A 802 11.21 -12.10 -33.95
N PRO A 803 12.24 -11.46 -34.54
CA PRO A 803 12.82 -10.24 -33.99
C PRO A 803 11.88 -9.03 -34.02
N TYR A 804 10.81 -9.06 -34.84
CA TYR A 804 9.87 -7.96 -34.98
C TYR A 804 8.70 -8.05 -33.98
N TYR A 805 8.48 -9.20 -33.35
CA TYR A 805 7.33 -9.46 -32.48
C TYR A 805 7.10 -8.36 -31.41
N GLY A 806 8.15 -8.01 -30.66
CA GLY A 806 8.03 -7.05 -29.55
C GLY A 806 7.60 -5.66 -30.01
N LEU A 807 8.25 -5.12 -31.05
CA LEU A 807 7.91 -3.81 -31.62
C LEU A 807 6.68 -3.85 -32.53
N GLY A 808 6.32 -5.01 -33.05
CA GLY A 808 5.15 -5.22 -33.90
C GLY A 808 3.84 -5.10 -33.14
N ASN A 809 3.84 -5.39 -31.83
CA ASN A 809 2.62 -5.49 -31.01
C ASN A 809 2.56 -4.51 -29.82
N ALA A 810 3.64 -3.77 -29.54
CA ALA A 810 3.61 -2.78 -28.45
C ALA A 810 2.75 -1.56 -28.82
N HIS A 811 1.78 -1.19 -27.97
CA HIS A 811 0.95 0.01 -28.17
C HIS A 811 1.77 1.30 -28.29
N SER A 812 2.87 1.42 -27.53
CA SER A 812 3.79 2.55 -27.65
C SER A 812 4.43 2.62 -29.05
N ALA A 813 4.66 1.48 -29.70
CA ALA A 813 5.14 1.43 -31.07
C ALA A 813 4.04 1.81 -32.07
N ALA A 814 2.75 1.64 -31.78
CA ALA A 814 1.65 2.13 -32.64
C ALA A 814 1.78 3.63 -32.90
N ALA A 815 1.86 4.43 -31.83
CA ALA A 815 2.03 5.88 -31.90
C ALA A 815 3.46 6.23 -32.36
N GLY A 816 4.48 5.55 -31.83
CA GLY A 816 5.88 5.79 -32.17
C GLY A 816 6.21 5.58 -33.66
N ARG A 817 5.55 4.63 -34.33
CA ARG A 817 5.73 4.36 -35.76
C ARG A 817 5.21 5.49 -36.64
N LEU A 818 4.12 6.15 -36.25
CA LEU A 818 3.63 7.35 -36.93
C LEU A 818 4.67 8.47 -36.85
N ALA A 819 5.19 8.73 -35.64
CA ALA A 819 6.20 9.77 -35.42
C ALA A 819 7.49 9.46 -36.19
N TYR A 820 7.92 8.20 -36.16
CA TYR A 820 9.10 7.73 -36.87
C TYR A 820 8.96 7.86 -38.39
N PHE A 821 7.81 7.46 -38.96
CA PHE A 821 7.56 7.53 -40.40
C PHE A 821 7.47 8.98 -40.90
N LEU A 822 6.73 9.84 -40.18
CA LEU A 822 6.58 11.25 -40.53
C LEU A 822 7.84 12.08 -40.21
N GLY A 823 8.67 11.59 -39.29
CA GLY A 823 9.88 12.28 -38.82
C GLY A 823 9.59 13.48 -37.93
N THR A 824 8.50 13.43 -37.14
CA THR A 824 8.04 14.53 -36.27
C THR A 824 8.70 14.48 -34.89
N HIS A 825 8.74 15.61 -34.17
CA HIS A 825 9.38 15.72 -32.84
C HIS A 825 8.44 16.13 -31.70
N GLY A 826 7.14 16.23 -31.95
CA GLY A 826 6.15 16.54 -30.92
C GLY A 826 5.86 15.35 -29.99
N GLN A 827 5.03 15.58 -28.96
CA GLN A 827 4.66 14.54 -28.00
C GLN A 827 4.04 13.33 -28.72
N THR A 828 4.41 12.11 -28.34
CA THR A 828 3.90 10.89 -28.96
C THR A 828 3.44 9.91 -27.87
N MET A 829 2.15 9.61 -27.82
CA MET A 829 1.56 8.79 -26.77
C MET A 829 0.53 7.80 -27.31
N ALA A 830 0.60 6.58 -26.78
CA ALA A 830 -0.49 5.62 -26.81
C ALA A 830 -1.26 5.73 -25.48
N ILE A 831 -2.59 5.86 -25.55
CA ILE A 831 -3.47 6.14 -24.42
C ILE A 831 -4.46 5.00 -24.27
N ASP A 832 -4.53 4.44 -23.08
CA ASP A 832 -5.53 3.45 -22.69
C ASP A 832 -6.34 3.93 -21.48
N THR A 833 -7.56 4.38 -21.75
CA THR A 833 -8.61 4.65 -20.76
C THR A 833 -9.88 3.89 -21.14
N ALA A 834 -9.73 2.68 -21.69
CA ALA A 834 -10.77 1.82 -22.23
C ALA A 834 -11.64 2.53 -23.30
N CYS A 835 -12.97 2.49 -23.19
CA CYS A 835 -13.90 3.04 -24.17
C CYS A 835 -13.76 4.56 -24.41
N SER A 836 -13.04 5.28 -23.54
CA SER A 836 -12.83 6.73 -23.63
C SER A 836 -11.50 7.13 -24.28
N SER A 837 -10.61 6.17 -24.58
CA SER A 837 -9.21 6.41 -24.99
C SER A 837 -9.05 7.46 -26.08
N SER A 838 -9.83 7.38 -27.16
CA SER A 838 -9.73 8.33 -28.28
C SER A 838 -10.24 9.74 -27.97
N LEU A 839 -11.18 9.94 -27.04
CA LEU A 839 -11.56 11.28 -26.58
C LEU A 839 -10.55 11.85 -25.58
N VAL A 840 -9.89 11.00 -24.79
CA VAL A 840 -8.76 11.43 -23.95
C VAL A 840 -7.56 11.81 -24.84
N ALA A 841 -7.33 11.09 -25.94
CA ALA A 841 -6.35 11.48 -26.94
C ALA A 841 -6.68 12.84 -27.58
N LEU A 842 -7.96 13.09 -27.91
CA LEU A 842 -8.44 14.38 -28.39
C LEU A 842 -8.22 15.51 -27.37
N PHE A 843 -8.53 15.26 -26.10
CA PHE A 843 -8.28 16.22 -25.03
C PHE A 843 -6.80 16.60 -24.93
N ASN A 844 -5.88 15.63 -24.95
CA ASN A 844 -4.45 15.90 -24.91
C ASN A 844 -3.98 16.69 -26.14
N GLY A 845 -4.46 16.34 -27.35
CA GLY A 845 -4.16 17.08 -28.57
C GLY A 845 -4.65 18.54 -28.53
N CYS A 846 -5.83 18.78 -27.96
CA CYS A 846 -6.35 20.15 -27.78
C CYS A 846 -5.51 20.94 -26.78
N GLN A 847 -5.16 20.36 -25.64
CA GLN A 847 -4.36 21.02 -24.61
C GLN A 847 -2.96 21.39 -25.14
N ASP A 848 -2.28 20.47 -25.81
CA ASP A 848 -0.96 20.73 -26.38
C ASP A 848 -0.96 21.88 -27.39
N LEU A 849 -2.03 22.00 -28.19
CA LEU A 849 -2.20 23.10 -29.13
C LEU A 849 -2.51 24.42 -28.40
N GLN A 850 -3.36 24.40 -27.38
CA GLN A 850 -3.75 25.58 -26.59
C GLN A 850 -2.61 26.14 -25.74
N ASP A 851 -1.73 25.26 -25.25
CA ASP A 851 -0.56 25.63 -24.45
C ASP A 851 0.68 25.98 -25.30
N ASP A 852 0.52 26.08 -26.63
CA ASP A 852 1.61 26.30 -27.60
C ASP A 852 2.76 25.28 -27.50
N VAL A 853 2.47 24.05 -27.05
CA VAL A 853 3.44 22.95 -26.96
C VAL A 853 3.68 22.30 -28.31
N THR A 854 2.66 22.23 -29.18
CA THR A 854 2.72 21.68 -30.54
C THR A 854 2.09 22.64 -31.56
N ASP A 855 2.46 22.51 -32.84
CA ASP A 855 1.88 23.31 -33.93
C ASP A 855 0.76 22.56 -34.69
N LEU A 856 0.80 21.24 -34.63
CA LEU A 856 -0.16 20.33 -35.26
C LEU A 856 -0.32 19.11 -34.33
N ALA A 857 -1.53 18.58 -34.19
CA ALA A 857 -1.76 17.35 -33.46
C ALA A 857 -2.52 16.33 -34.33
N ILE A 858 -1.99 15.10 -34.39
CA ILE A 858 -2.62 13.94 -35.01
C ILE A 858 -3.26 13.13 -33.89
N VAL A 859 -4.58 13.04 -33.91
CA VAL A 859 -5.35 12.32 -32.88
C VAL A 859 -6.06 11.14 -33.51
N GLY A 860 -5.84 9.95 -32.98
CA GLY A 860 -6.39 8.71 -33.51
C GLY A 860 -6.95 7.79 -32.46
N GLY A 861 -7.70 6.79 -32.92
CA GLY A 861 -8.22 5.70 -32.11
C GLY A 861 -8.41 4.47 -32.96
N VAL A 862 -8.06 3.29 -32.45
CA VAL A 862 -8.17 2.02 -33.17
C VAL A 862 -8.63 0.90 -32.26
N ASN A 863 -9.43 -0.02 -32.81
CA ASN A 863 -9.77 -1.30 -32.19
C ASN A 863 -9.94 -2.39 -33.26
N ILE A 864 -9.33 -3.55 -33.06
CA ILE A 864 -9.51 -4.73 -33.93
C ILE A 864 -9.73 -5.96 -33.05
N ILE A 865 -10.63 -6.86 -33.46
CA ILE A 865 -11.07 -8.01 -32.67
C ILE A 865 -10.62 -9.28 -33.39
N LEU A 866 -9.57 -9.91 -32.88
CA LEU A 866 -8.98 -11.11 -33.48
C LEU A 866 -9.20 -12.35 -32.63
N ASP A 867 -9.54 -12.18 -31.34
CA ASP A 867 -9.69 -13.28 -30.40
C ASP A 867 -11.06 -13.23 -29.67
N PRO A 868 -11.80 -14.37 -29.61
CA PRO A 868 -13.11 -14.40 -28.97
C PRO A 868 -13.08 -14.32 -27.43
N ARG A 869 -11.93 -14.49 -26.76
CA ARG A 869 -11.86 -14.62 -25.30
C ARG A 869 -12.38 -13.40 -24.56
N LEU A 870 -12.04 -12.18 -25.00
CA LEU A 870 -12.56 -10.95 -24.39
C LEU A 870 -14.06 -10.79 -24.64
N SER A 871 -14.53 -11.12 -25.86
CA SER A 871 -15.96 -11.15 -26.16
C SER A 871 -16.69 -12.07 -25.19
N ASN A 872 -16.20 -13.31 -25.02
CA ASN A 872 -16.79 -14.29 -24.10
C ASN A 872 -16.78 -13.77 -22.66
N SER A 873 -15.67 -13.18 -22.20
CA SER A 873 -15.60 -12.58 -20.86
C SER A 873 -16.65 -11.50 -20.66
N PHE A 874 -16.88 -10.63 -21.64
CA PHE A 874 -17.88 -9.56 -21.55
C PHE A 874 -19.32 -10.06 -21.64
N ALA A 875 -19.59 -11.13 -22.40
CA ALA A 875 -20.90 -11.78 -22.37
C ALA A 875 -21.18 -12.42 -21.00
N HIS A 876 -20.21 -13.12 -20.39
CA HIS A 876 -20.36 -13.69 -19.05
C HIS A 876 -20.56 -12.59 -17.98
N ALA A 877 -20.00 -11.41 -18.20
CA ALA A 877 -20.23 -10.23 -17.36
C ALA A 877 -21.57 -9.50 -17.65
N GLY A 878 -22.37 -9.97 -18.62
CA GLY A 878 -23.67 -9.40 -18.97
C GLY A 878 -23.61 -8.06 -19.71
N MET A 879 -22.46 -7.70 -20.31
CA MET A 879 -22.26 -6.41 -20.99
C MET A 879 -22.73 -6.40 -22.44
N LEU A 880 -22.75 -7.57 -23.08
CA LEU A 880 -23.05 -7.70 -24.50
C LEU A 880 -24.53 -8.02 -24.73
N SER A 881 -25.11 -7.39 -25.76
CA SER A 881 -26.48 -7.67 -26.19
C SER A 881 -26.56 -9.09 -26.78
N PRO A 882 -27.43 -9.97 -26.25
CA PRO A 882 -27.68 -11.28 -26.85
C PRO A 882 -28.29 -11.20 -28.26
N LYS A 883 -28.90 -10.06 -28.61
CA LYS A 883 -29.50 -9.82 -29.93
C LYS A 883 -28.51 -9.28 -30.95
N GLY A 884 -27.28 -8.98 -30.52
CA GLY A 884 -26.25 -8.49 -31.43
C GLY A 884 -26.54 -7.11 -32.01
N ARG A 885 -27.27 -6.22 -31.30
CA ARG A 885 -27.43 -4.80 -31.70
C ARG A 885 -27.35 -3.86 -30.49
N CYS A 886 -26.89 -2.62 -30.71
CA CYS A 886 -26.97 -1.56 -29.70
C CYS A 886 -28.32 -0.84 -29.83
N GLN A 887 -29.33 -1.23 -29.05
CA GLN A 887 -30.67 -0.64 -29.12
C GLN A 887 -30.77 0.65 -28.28
N VAL A 888 -30.03 1.68 -28.68
CA VAL A 888 -29.84 2.91 -27.88
C VAL A 888 -31.17 3.62 -27.64
N PHE A 889 -31.45 3.92 -26.37
CA PHE A 889 -32.68 4.52 -25.81
C PHE A 889 -33.96 3.69 -25.92
N ASP A 890 -33.92 2.51 -26.52
CA ASP A 890 -35.09 1.66 -26.70
C ASP A 890 -35.47 0.92 -25.40
N ALA A 891 -36.76 0.61 -25.25
CA ALA A 891 -37.26 -0.19 -24.13
C ALA A 891 -36.65 -1.61 -24.08
N ASP A 892 -36.27 -2.16 -25.22
CA ASP A 892 -35.68 -3.49 -25.36
C ASP A 892 -34.13 -3.48 -25.31
N ALA A 893 -33.49 -2.35 -25.00
CA ALA A 893 -32.06 -2.24 -24.72
C ALA A 893 -31.58 -3.36 -23.78
N ASP A 894 -30.48 -4.04 -24.09
CA ASP A 894 -30.01 -5.21 -23.32
C ASP A 894 -28.49 -5.42 -23.34
N GLY A 895 -27.72 -4.42 -23.78
CA GLY A 895 -26.26 -4.48 -23.86
C GLY A 895 -25.74 -3.83 -25.14
N TYR A 896 -24.42 -3.80 -25.30
CA TYR A 896 -23.79 -3.30 -26.52
C TYR A 896 -23.23 -4.45 -27.37
N VAL A 897 -22.77 -4.13 -28.57
CA VAL A 897 -22.10 -5.08 -29.48
C VAL A 897 -20.68 -4.60 -29.72
N ARG A 898 -19.70 -5.48 -29.54
CA ARG A 898 -18.30 -5.14 -29.82
C ARG A 898 -18.09 -4.91 -31.32
N SER A 899 -17.18 -4.01 -31.65
CA SER A 899 -16.94 -3.62 -33.02
C SER A 899 -15.49 -3.21 -33.28
N GLU A 900 -15.04 -3.46 -34.50
CA GLU A 900 -13.75 -3.06 -35.05
C GLU A 900 -13.84 -1.67 -35.70
N GLY A 901 -12.72 -0.96 -35.74
CA GLY A 901 -12.59 0.24 -36.56
C GLY A 901 -11.53 1.20 -36.06
N ALA A 902 -11.23 2.18 -36.90
CA ALA A 902 -10.25 3.21 -36.62
C ALA A 902 -10.68 4.56 -37.21
N GLY A 903 -10.32 5.64 -36.52
CA GLY A 903 -10.51 7.01 -36.98
C GLY A 903 -9.31 7.86 -36.62
N VAL A 904 -8.94 8.78 -37.50
CA VAL A 904 -7.87 9.77 -37.29
C VAL A 904 -8.37 11.15 -37.67
N ILE A 905 -8.10 12.15 -36.83
CA ILE A 905 -8.35 13.56 -37.10
C ILE A 905 -7.08 14.39 -36.93
N ILE A 906 -6.97 15.44 -37.73
CA ILE A 906 -5.83 16.36 -37.75
C ILE A 906 -6.31 17.68 -37.15
N LEU A 907 -5.60 18.15 -36.13
CA LEU A 907 -5.96 19.30 -35.33
C LEU A 907 -4.93 20.41 -35.45
N LYS A 908 -5.42 21.65 -35.41
CA LYS A 908 -4.61 22.86 -35.39
C LYS A 908 -5.33 23.95 -34.61
N ARG A 909 -4.58 24.89 -34.02
CA ARG A 909 -5.14 26.13 -33.48
C ARG A 909 -5.98 26.83 -34.56
N LEU A 910 -7.19 27.30 -34.23
CA LEU A 910 -8.09 27.88 -35.22
C LEU A 910 -7.45 29.08 -35.94
N GLN A 911 -6.70 29.92 -35.22
CA GLN A 911 -6.04 31.07 -35.84
C GLN A 911 -4.97 30.65 -36.83
N ASP A 912 -4.26 29.55 -36.54
CA ASP A 912 -3.21 29.03 -37.41
C ASP A 912 -3.80 28.34 -38.64
N ALA A 913 -4.92 27.62 -38.49
CA ALA A 913 -5.66 27.05 -39.61
C ALA A 913 -6.17 28.15 -40.56
N GLN A 914 -6.69 29.26 -40.01
CA GLN A 914 -7.11 30.42 -40.80
C GLN A 914 -5.93 31.11 -41.49
N ARG A 915 -4.82 31.30 -40.76
CA ARG A 915 -3.58 31.90 -41.30
C ARG A 915 -3.04 31.10 -42.47
N ASP A 916 -3.02 29.78 -42.34
CA ASP A 916 -2.42 28.88 -43.32
C ASP A 916 -3.40 28.44 -44.42
N ASN A 917 -4.66 28.92 -44.34
CA ASN A 917 -5.75 28.61 -45.28
C ASN A 917 -6.01 27.10 -45.38
N ASP A 918 -5.94 26.42 -44.23
CA ASP A 918 -6.31 25.02 -44.09
C ASP A 918 -7.84 24.86 -44.21
N PRO A 919 -8.33 23.71 -44.72
CA PRO A 919 -9.76 23.41 -44.67
C PRO A 919 -10.20 23.30 -43.19
N ILE A 920 -11.24 24.01 -42.78
CA ILE A 920 -11.80 23.91 -41.43
C ILE A 920 -13.09 23.09 -41.51
N LEU A 921 -13.02 21.82 -41.10
CA LEU A 921 -14.15 20.89 -41.17
C LEU A 921 -15.14 21.14 -40.02
N ALA A 922 -14.62 21.41 -38.83
CA ALA A 922 -15.35 21.81 -37.64
C ALA A 922 -14.42 22.50 -36.63
N VAL A 923 -15.01 23.12 -35.61
CA VAL A 923 -14.28 23.76 -34.50
C VAL A 923 -14.66 23.09 -33.19
N ILE A 924 -13.64 22.77 -32.39
CA ILE A 924 -13.76 22.28 -31.02
C ILE A 924 -13.61 23.50 -30.11
N GLU A 925 -14.73 23.90 -29.50
CA GLU A 925 -14.77 25.02 -28.55
C GLU A 925 -14.16 24.65 -27.20
N SER A 926 -14.35 23.40 -26.76
CA SER A 926 -13.74 22.88 -25.54
C SER A 926 -13.64 21.35 -25.58
N ALA A 927 -12.63 20.83 -24.90
CA ALA A 927 -12.49 19.41 -24.60
C ALA A 927 -12.29 19.26 -23.09
N VAL A 928 -13.01 18.33 -22.47
CA VAL A 928 -12.97 18.13 -21.01
C VAL A 928 -12.98 16.64 -20.72
N VAL A 929 -12.21 16.24 -19.71
CA VAL A 929 -12.19 14.88 -19.17
C VAL A 929 -12.41 14.93 -17.65
N ASN A 930 -13.11 13.94 -17.13
CA ASN A 930 -13.22 13.66 -15.70
C ASN A 930 -13.38 12.14 -15.47
N SER A 931 -13.57 11.75 -14.21
CA SER A 931 -13.85 10.36 -13.83
C SER A 931 -15.15 10.31 -13.06
N ASP A 932 -15.88 9.20 -13.22
CA ASP A 932 -17.10 8.91 -12.46
C ASP A 932 -16.85 8.81 -10.94
N GLY A 933 -15.59 8.60 -10.53
CA GLY A 933 -15.21 8.47 -9.12
C GLY A 933 -15.81 7.21 -8.50
N HIS A 934 -16.14 7.26 -7.20
CA HIS A 934 -16.87 6.17 -6.56
C HIS A 934 -18.34 6.21 -7.00
N SER A 935 -18.71 5.35 -7.94
CA SER A 935 -20.08 5.06 -8.34
C SER A 935 -20.46 3.65 -7.87
N ASN A 936 -21.58 3.13 -8.35
CA ASN A 936 -22.19 1.90 -7.82
C ASN A 936 -21.61 0.58 -8.31
N GLY A 937 -20.40 0.67 -8.84
CA GLY A 937 -19.61 -0.40 -9.42
C GLY A 937 -18.57 0.25 -10.33
N ILE A 938 -17.41 -0.40 -10.50
CA ILE A 938 -16.31 0.17 -11.32
C ILE A 938 -16.72 0.46 -12.77
N THR A 939 -17.77 -0.20 -13.27
CA THR A 939 -18.35 0.01 -14.61
C THR A 939 -19.69 0.75 -14.58
N ALA A 940 -20.19 1.15 -13.41
CA ALA A 940 -21.48 1.81 -13.28
C ALA A 940 -21.34 3.31 -13.58
N PRO A 941 -22.15 3.88 -14.49
CA PRO A 941 -22.06 5.30 -14.83
C PRO A 941 -22.52 6.18 -13.67
N SER A 942 -21.92 7.37 -13.55
CA SER A 942 -22.29 8.37 -12.53
C SER A 942 -23.01 9.57 -13.15
N PRO A 943 -24.33 9.73 -12.94
CA PRO A 943 -25.06 10.87 -13.52
C PRO A 943 -24.52 12.21 -13.02
N LYS A 944 -24.09 12.29 -11.76
CA LYS A 944 -23.47 13.50 -11.19
C LYS A 944 -22.17 13.88 -11.91
N ALA A 945 -21.30 12.90 -12.18
CA ALA A 945 -20.04 13.15 -12.87
C ALA A 945 -20.26 13.57 -14.32
N GLN A 946 -21.22 12.95 -15.01
CA GLN A 946 -21.61 13.33 -16.37
C GLN A 946 -22.21 14.75 -16.42
N THR A 947 -23.09 15.12 -15.47
CA THR A 947 -23.61 16.49 -15.36
C THR A 947 -22.47 17.49 -15.13
N ALA A 948 -21.51 17.19 -14.26
CA ALA A 948 -20.35 18.05 -14.01
C ALA A 948 -19.47 18.19 -15.26
N LEU A 949 -19.26 17.10 -16.00
CA LEU A 949 -18.51 17.09 -17.26
C LEU A 949 -19.14 18.03 -18.30
N VAL A 950 -20.44 17.86 -18.57
CA VAL A 950 -21.17 18.66 -19.57
C VAL A 950 -21.23 20.14 -19.16
N ARG A 951 -21.50 20.44 -17.89
CA ARG A 951 -21.49 21.84 -17.39
C ARG A 951 -20.12 22.48 -17.54
N LYS A 952 -19.04 21.75 -17.25
CA LYS A 952 -17.67 22.25 -17.42
C LYS A 952 -17.34 22.50 -18.89
N ALA A 953 -17.73 21.59 -19.79
CA ALA A 953 -17.54 21.76 -21.23
C ALA A 953 -18.26 23.01 -21.77
N LEU A 954 -19.54 23.18 -21.40
CA LEU A 954 -20.33 24.37 -21.74
C LEU A 954 -19.71 25.66 -21.19
N SER A 955 -19.27 25.64 -19.93
CA SER A 955 -18.64 26.79 -19.29
C SER A 955 -17.31 27.17 -19.96
N MET A 956 -16.48 26.20 -20.33
CA MET A 956 -15.22 26.45 -21.04
C MET A 956 -15.45 26.95 -22.47
N ALA A 957 -16.50 26.45 -23.14
CA ALA A 957 -16.92 26.92 -24.46
C ALA A 957 -17.69 28.26 -24.41
N ASN A 958 -18.02 28.77 -23.22
CA ASN A 958 -18.88 29.94 -23.04
C ASN A 958 -20.24 29.80 -23.76
N LEU A 959 -20.83 28.60 -23.74
CA LEU A 959 -22.12 28.29 -24.35
C LEU A 959 -23.18 28.04 -23.28
N ALA A 960 -24.38 28.57 -23.51
CA ALA A 960 -25.55 28.18 -22.75
C ALA A 960 -26.04 26.79 -23.20
N PRO A 961 -26.69 25.99 -22.32
CA PRO A 961 -27.28 24.71 -22.71
C PRO A 961 -28.20 24.79 -23.93
N ASP A 962 -28.90 25.92 -24.10
CA ASP A 962 -29.84 26.16 -25.21
C ASP A 962 -29.17 26.40 -26.56
N ALA A 963 -27.85 26.60 -26.57
CA ALA A 963 -27.08 26.78 -27.80
C ALA A 963 -26.78 25.46 -28.53
N LEU A 964 -27.02 24.31 -27.89
CA LEU A 964 -26.80 22.99 -28.50
C LEU A 964 -28.06 22.48 -29.21
N ASP A 965 -27.91 22.19 -30.51
CA ASP A 965 -28.98 21.59 -31.33
C ASP A 965 -28.95 20.06 -31.31
N TYR A 966 -27.75 19.49 -31.18
CA TYR A 966 -27.50 18.06 -31.24
C TYR A 966 -26.51 17.62 -30.15
N LEU A 967 -26.72 16.43 -29.61
CA LEU A 967 -25.80 15.80 -28.68
C LEU A 967 -25.55 14.34 -29.08
N GLU A 968 -24.30 14.03 -29.42
CA GLU A 968 -23.83 12.66 -29.61
C GLU A 968 -23.54 12.06 -28.23
N THR A 969 -24.35 11.09 -27.82
CA THR A 969 -24.20 10.44 -26.52
C THR A 969 -23.19 9.31 -26.55
N HIS A 970 -22.76 8.86 -25.36
CA HIS A 970 -22.13 7.56 -25.23
C HIS A 970 -23.09 6.45 -25.66
N GLY A 971 -24.35 6.48 -25.19
CA GLY A 971 -25.49 5.72 -25.70
C GLY A 971 -25.16 4.29 -26.13
N THR A 972 -25.02 3.39 -25.15
CA THR A 972 -24.55 2.01 -25.39
C THR A 972 -25.67 1.03 -25.67
N GLY A 973 -26.94 1.41 -25.49
CA GLY A 973 -28.05 0.47 -25.63
C GLY A 973 -28.16 -0.46 -24.43
N THR A 974 -27.73 0.00 -23.26
CA THR A 974 -27.88 -0.72 -21.99
C THR A 974 -29.15 -0.27 -21.27
N ARG A 975 -29.85 -1.21 -20.60
CA ARG A 975 -31.14 -0.93 -19.91
C ARG A 975 -31.08 0.25 -18.95
N LEU A 976 -29.96 0.40 -18.25
CA LEU A 976 -29.78 1.38 -17.18
C LEU A 976 -28.81 2.50 -17.56
N GLY A 977 -27.81 2.24 -18.40
CA GLY A 977 -26.84 3.26 -18.78
C GLY A 977 -27.47 4.39 -19.58
N ASP A 978 -28.32 4.06 -20.56
CA ASP A 978 -28.99 5.06 -21.39
C ASP A 978 -29.93 5.98 -20.57
N PRO A 979 -30.77 5.47 -19.63
CA PRO A 979 -31.51 6.33 -18.69
C PRO A 979 -30.63 7.17 -17.75
N ILE A 980 -29.51 6.62 -17.27
CA ILE A 980 -28.58 7.35 -16.38
C ILE A 980 -27.94 8.52 -17.13
N GLU A 981 -27.49 8.29 -18.35
CA GLU A 981 -26.96 9.34 -19.22
C GLU A 981 -28.03 10.40 -19.51
N PHE A 982 -29.25 10.00 -19.83
CA PHE A 982 -30.34 10.95 -20.06
C PHE A 982 -30.69 11.76 -18.80
N THR A 983 -30.63 11.17 -17.61
CA THR A 983 -30.83 11.89 -16.34
C THR A 983 -29.76 12.97 -16.16
N ALA A 984 -28.51 12.66 -16.49
CA ALA A 984 -27.43 13.65 -16.44
C ALA A 984 -27.64 14.81 -17.44
N LEU A 985 -28.15 14.51 -18.64
CA LEU A 985 -28.56 15.52 -19.61
C LEU A 985 -29.74 16.35 -19.10
N HIS A 986 -30.68 15.73 -18.39
CA HIS A 986 -31.82 16.44 -17.84
C HIS A 986 -31.39 17.58 -16.91
N GLU A 987 -30.46 17.29 -16.01
CA GLU A 987 -29.89 18.26 -15.06
C GLU A 987 -29.18 19.46 -15.73
N VAL A 988 -28.85 19.38 -17.01
CA VAL A 988 -28.16 20.45 -17.75
C VAL A 988 -29.09 21.16 -18.74
N PHE A 989 -29.95 20.40 -19.44
CA PHE A 989 -30.73 20.88 -20.58
C PHE A 989 -32.21 21.15 -20.26
N ALA A 990 -32.67 20.92 -19.02
CA ALA A 990 -34.03 21.26 -18.55
C ALA A 990 -34.21 22.76 -18.36
N THR A 991 -34.09 23.51 -19.46
CA THR A 991 -34.25 24.96 -19.47
C THR A 991 -35.67 25.33 -19.89
N ASN A 992 -36.23 26.37 -19.27
CA ASN A 992 -37.53 26.90 -19.64
C ASN A 992 -37.47 27.83 -20.86
N THR A 993 -36.29 28.03 -21.42
CA THR A 993 -36.00 28.99 -22.50
C THR A 993 -35.79 28.32 -23.86
N ARG A 994 -35.64 27.00 -23.90
CA ARG A 994 -35.46 26.24 -25.14
C ARG A 994 -36.74 26.27 -25.98
N THR A 995 -36.59 26.65 -27.25
CA THR A 995 -37.70 26.73 -28.22
C THR A 995 -37.65 25.65 -29.29
N THR A 996 -36.47 25.09 -29.54
CA THR A 996 -36.21 23.99 -30.47
C THR A 996 -35.79 22.75 -29.68
N PRO A 997 -36.35 21.57 -29.98
CA PRO A 997 -35.98 20.37 -29.24
C PRO A 997 -34.49 20.00 -29.37
N LEU A 998 -33.85 19.59 -28.27
CA LEU A 998 -32.49 19.05 -28.31
C LEU A 998 -32.53 17.68 -28.99
N THR A 999 -31.82 17.51 -30.10
CA THR A 999 -31.74 16.21 -30.76
C THR A 999 -30.62 15.37 -30.15
N ILE A 1000 -30.88 14.11 -29.81
CA ILE A 1000 -29.87 13.19 -29.26
C ILE A 1000 -29.76 11.93 -30.11
N GLY A 1001 -28.59 11.29 -30.09
CA GLY A 1001 -28.35 10.04 -30.79
C GLY A 1001 -26.99 9.43 -30.49
N SER A 1002 -26.77 8.19 -30.93
CA SER A 1002 -25.50 7.47 -30.80
C SER A 1002 -25.16 6.68 -32.06
N VAL A 1003 -23.92 6.84 -32.52
CA VAL A 1003 -23.30 6.12 -33.64
C VAL A 1003 -23.26 4.61 -33.40
N LYS A 1004 -23.30 4.17 -32.15
CA LYS A 1004 -23.25 2.74 -31.80
C LYS A 1004 -24.47 1.98 -32.30
N SER A 1005 -25.59 2.67 -32.52
CA SER A 1005 -26.77 2.08 -33.17
C SER A 1005 -26.51 1.68 -34.62
N ASN A 1006 -25.55 2.30 -35.31
CA ASN A 1006 -25.19 2.00 -36.69
C ASN A 1006 -24.05 0.99 -36.79
N ILE A 1007 -22.99 1.14 -35.98
CA ILE A 1007 -21.73 0.40 -36.18
C ILE A 1007 -21.25 -0.35 -34.93
N GLY A 1008 -22.04 -0.40 -33.86
CA GLY A 1008 -21.65 -1.00 -32.59
C GLY A 1008 -20.64 -0.17 -31.81
N HIS A 1009 -20.04 -0.79 -30.79
CA HIS A 1009 -19.09 -0.14 -29.90
C HIS A 1009 -17.65 -0.44 -30.30
N LEU A 1010 -16.97 0.55 -30.86
CA LEU A 1010 -15.58 0.46 -31.32
C LEU A 1010 -14.53 0.59 -30.19
N GLU A 1011 -14.93 0.29 -28.95
CA GLU A 1011 -14.08 0.36 -27.75
C GLU A 1011 -13.19 1.63 -27.70
N ALA A 1012 -11.85 1.49 -27.75
CA ALA A 1012 -10.91 2.62 -27.70
C ALA A 1012 -11.13 3.66 -28.81
N ALA A 1013 -11.65 3.27 -29.99
CA ALA A 1013 -11.93 4.14 -31.13
C ALA A 1013 -13.36 4.73 -31.12
N ALA A 1014 -14.23 4.33 -30.19
CA ALA A 1014 -15.64 4.70 -30.21
C ALA A 1014 -15.89 6.21 -30.11
N GLY A 1015 -15.01 6.92 -29.39
CA GLY A 1015 -15.05 8.37 -29.25
C GLY A 1015 -14.93 9.11 -30.57
N LEU A 1016 -13.87 8.81 -31.33
CA LEU A 1016 -13.62 9.46 -32.62
C LEU A 1016 -14.67 9.10 -33.68
N ALA A 1017 -15.28 7.92 -33.62
CA ALA A 1017 -16.42 7.60 -34.50
C ALA A 1017 -17.59 8.57 -34.28
N GLY A 1018 -17.90 8.91 -33.03
CA GLY A 1018 -18.92 9.91 -32.69
C GLY A 1018 -18.55 11.34 -33.12
N VAL A 1019 -17.28 11.72 -32.98
CA VAL A 1019 -16.76 13.02 -33.46
C VAL A 1019 -16.89 13.11 -34.98
N ILE A 1020 -16.40 12.13 -35.73
CA ILE A 1020 -16.45 12.11 -37.20
C ILE A 1020 -17.90 12.14 -37.69
N LYS A 1021 -18.81 11.34 -37.10
CA LYS A 1021 -20.25 11.41 -37.40
C LYS A 1021 -20.79 12.82 -37.20
N THR A 1022 -20.45 13.48 -36.09
CA THR A 1022 -20.94 14.83 -35.76
C THR A 1022 -20.42 15.87 -36.75
N VAL A 1023 -19.14 15.80 -37.13
CA VAL A 1023 -18.57 16.67 -38.17
C VAL A 1023 -19.29 16.47 -39.50
N LEU A 1024 -19.52 15.23 -39.93
CA LEU A 1024 -20.25 14.93 -41.17
C LEU A 1024 -21.69 15.46 -41.14
N MET A 1025 -22.40 15.28 -40.03
CA MET A 1025 -23.76 15.82 -39.87
C MET A 1025 -23.79 17.35 -39.96
N LEU A 1026 -22.79 18.05 -39.38
CA LEU A 1026 -22.64 19.50 -39.48
C LEU A 1026 -22.36 19.94 -40.93
N GLN A 1027 -21.43 19.26 -41.62
CA GLN A 1027 -21.07 19.56 -43.00
C GLN A 1027 -22.24 19.39 -43.97
N HIS A 1028 -23.02 18.32 -43.80
CA HIS A 1028 -24.18 18.04 -44.63
C HIS A 1028 -25.48 18.70 -44.13
N GLN A 1029 -25.44 19.37 -42.97
CA GLN A 1029 -26.59 20.02 -42.32
C GLN A 1029 -27.79 19.08 -42.16
N LYS A 1030 -27.50 17.82 -41.83
CA LYS A 1030 -28.49 16.75 -41.67
C LYS A 1030 -28.13 15.91 -40.47
N ILE A 1031 -29.14 15.53 -39.70
CA ILE A 1031 -28.99 14.63 -38.55
C ILE A 1031 -29.31 13.21 -39.03
N ALA A 1032 -28.35 12.31 -38.85
CA ALA A 1032 -28.48 10.90 -39.20
C ALA A 1032 -29.39 10.14 -38.22
N PRO A 1033 -30.11 9.09 -38.69
CA PRO A 1033 -30.98 8.28 -37.85
C PRO A 1033 -30.21 7.47 -36.80
N ASN A 1034 -30.75 7.45 -35.58
CA ASN A 1034 -30.46 6.52 -34.52
C ASN A 1034 -31.30 5.25 -34.72
N LEU A 1035 -30.64 4.13 -34.96
CA LEU A 1035 -31.31 2.88 -35.33
C LEU A 1035 -31.92 2.16 -34.12
N HIS A 1036 -32.77 1.19 -34.43
CA HIS A 1036 -33.38 0.23 -33.50
C HIS A 1036 -34.30 0.78 -32.41
N LEU A 1037 -34.52 2.10 -32.36
CA LEU A 1037 -35.52 2.71 -31.49
C LEU A 1037 -36.93 2.53 -32.07
N ARG A 1038 -37.70 1.64 -31.45
CA ARG A 1038 -39.13 1.38 -31.72
C ARG A 1038 -40.00 2.00 -30.65
N ASN A 1039 -39.66 1.78 -29.39
CA ASN A 1039 -40.38 2.32 -28.23
C ASN A 1039 -39.34 2.93 -27.30
N ILE A 1040 -39.54 4.19 -26.92
CA ILE A 1040 -38.65 4.83 -25.95
C ILE A 1040 -38.66 4.04 -24.64
N ASN A 1041 -37.49 3.87 -24.04
CA ASN A 1041 -37.37 3.25 -22.72
C ASN A 1041 -38.26 4.02 -21.73
N PRO A 1042 -39.19 3.37 -21.00
CA PRO A 1042 -40.10 4.04 -20.08
C PRO A 1042 -39.42 4.86 -18.97
N LEU A 1043 -38.14 4.59 -18.70
CA LEU A 1043 -37.32 5.35 -17.75
C LEU A 1043 -36.76 6.66 -18.34
N ILE A 1044 -36.90 6.89 -19.65
CA ILE A 1044 -36.46 8.08 -20.36
C ILE A 1044 -37.66 8.95 -20.69
N ASN A 1045 -37.72 10.15 -20.12
CA ASN A 1045 -38.75 11.13 -20.43
C ASN A 1045 -38.19 12.24 -21.32
N LEU A 1046 -38.31 12.08 -22.64
CA LEU A 1046 -37.81 13.06 -23.61
C LEU A 1046 -38.43 14.47 -23.42
N ASP A 1047 -39.69 14.55 -23.01
CA ASP A 1047 -40.40 15.81 -22.82
C ASP A 1047 -39.86 16.63 -21.63
N SER A 1048 -39.10 16.01 -20.73
CA SER A 1048 -38.51 16.69 -19.57
C SER A 1048 -37.38 17.65 -19.93
N ILE A 1049 -36.74 17.47 -21.09
CA ILE A 1049 -35.72 18.38 -21.64
C ILE A 1049 -35.96 18.66 -23.12
N PRO A 1050 -37.13 19.19 -23.46
CA PRO A 1050 -37.77 19.09 -24.79
C PRO A 1050 -36.85 18.42 -25.83
N ALA A 1051 -36.65 17.10 -25.72
CA ALA A 1051 -35.63 16.37 -26.47
C ALA A 1051 -36.31 15.47 -27.49
N GLN A 1052 -35.56 15.08 -28.52
CA GLN A 1052 -36.02 14.11 -29.49
C GLN A 1052 -34.88 13.20 -29.93
N VAL A 1053 -35.20 11.95 -30.25
CA VAL A 1053 -34.26 11.03 -30.91
C VAL A 1053 -34.58 11.00 -32.40
N ALA A 1054 -33.58 11.28 -33.23
CA ALA A 1054 -33.77 11.25 -34.68
C ALA A 1054 -33.86 9.80 -35.16
N THR A 1055 -35.05 9.23 -35.36
CA THR A 1055 -35.20 7.85 -35.88
C THR A 1055 -35.21 7.78 -37.41
N THR A 1056 -35.26 8.94 -38.06
CA THR A 1056 -35.15 9.11 -39.52
C THR A 1056 -34.25 10.30 -39.82
N THR A 1057 -33.66 10.31 -41.00
CA THR A 1057 -32.84 11.43 -41.46
C THR A 1057 -33.66 12.72 -41.50
N GLN A 1058 -33.19 13.74 -40.79
CA GLN A 1058 -33.85 15.05 -40.73
C GLN A 1058 -32.87 16.18 -41.00
N ASN A 1059 -33.37 17.33 -41.46
CA ASN A 1059 -32.54 18.51 -41.65
C ASN A 1059 -32.12 19.10 -40.29
N TRP A 1060 -30.94 19.70 -40.21
CA TRP A 1060 -30.50 20.40 -39.01
C TRP A 1060 -31.43 21.62 -38.72
N PRO A 1061 -31.91 21.82 -37.48
CA PRO A 1061 -32.77 22.95 -37.13
C PRO A 1061 -32.07 24.28 -37.44
N ALA A 1062 -32.63 25.09 -38.34
CA ALA A 1062 -31.91 26.20 -38.93
C ALA A 1062 -31.76 27.42 -37.98
N GLN A 1063 -30.53 27.66 -37.52
CA GLN A 1063 -29.85 28.98 -37.59
C GLN A 1063 -28.34 28.81 -37.30
N LEU A 1064 -27.62 28.07 -38.16
CA LEU A 1064 -26.16 28.23 -38.21
C LEU A 1064 -25.90 29.69 -38.57
N LYS A 1065 -25.47 30.50 -37.58
CA LYS A 1065 -24.84 31.79 -37.85
C LYS A 1065 -23.65 31.48 -38.74
N LYS A 1066 -23.80 31.66 -40.06
CA LYS A 1066 -22.68 31.70 -40.98
C LYS A 1066 -21.69 32.71 -40.38
N PHE A 1067 -20.55 32.23 -39.89
CA PHE A 1067 -19.37 33.06 -39.76
C PHE A 1067 -18.97 33.45 -41.18
N VAL A 1068 -19.60 34.51 -41.68
CA VAL A 1068 -19.11 35.20 -42.86
C VAL A 1068 -17.85 35.91 -42.38
N MET A 1069 -16.68 35.32 -42.66
CA MET A 1069 -15.44 36.08 -42.62
C MET A 1069 -15.60 37.24 -43.63
N GLN A 1070 -15.82 38.44 -43.13
CA GLN A 1070 -15.65 39.64 -43.92
C GLN A 1070 -14.15 39.87 -44.09
N GLY A 1071 -13.66 39.59 -45.30
CA GLY A 1071 -12.54 40.28 -45.97
C GLY A 1071 -11.15 40.11 -45.37
#